data_AF-A0A093FP97-F1
#
_entry.id   AF-A0A093FP97-F1
#
_cell.length_a   1.000
_cell.length_b   1.000
_cell.length_c   1.000
_cell.angle_alpha   90.00
_cell.angle_beta   90.00
_cell.angle_gamma   90.00
#
_symmetry.space_group_name_H-M   'P 1'
#
loop_
_entity.id
_entity.type
_entity.pdbx_description
1 polymer ?
#
loop_
_entity_poly.entity_id
_entity_poly.type
_entity_poly.pdbx_seq_one_letter_code
_entity_poly.pdbx_strand_id
1 'polypeptide(L)'
;MEPTAHRQQEASTPSSTETAEDLASKLNAAVRNNNKDDVLELLEKGADVNSKAESGWTPLQSAVQANEEDMVRLLLDKGACPRARKDNGGTAFTEAAIAGNVNILELLLDCGLNINDHDDNGFTAFMEAAWYGNEEALKFLYSKGANVNLRRAVSEEKAKLHKGGATALMDACRRGYFSVVKTLIQEMGADVNICDNKDRNALIHALKEGCAKERYESAVSIGHFLLEHGVDVNSKNECGKTALILAVEMQSLDLVKAFLEKSEIDIDDADEEGNTALMVAVEKKNYNIAKLLCEKGARTDIGNLIAVANRNRAHDIARLLRQYHAKFVPETLEDWEPNSKCWKDQLKKLYKIYRPMIGKLKTFQYIQQRIQNTSQGGIYLGLHGGTEVAVRISRSTEGDKEKRFFEQCGNCEHLLKLFQFEKARGYTYLCFPLWEKNLEEHLQELEDQMDYKDALRMIFQAVRELHSLGFAHQDLHPRNFVIDLGGKIYLADFDNKRKLIEGKKELVNSDLEALSRLVLYVLRGGRKPLQQVSTKDLAADSPDYKEALDLVSSLVSHDERGLEGLSKHPYFWSKQTRFNFLKSIWNKIKDLRNRKAVFQAPNATERFPYPSWTKEIDKDILSIMQNPGKGKSFKYNNNVTDLLRLIRNLDEHPNIRISNKIGDHADYFLKLFPELTIYVYNSLRQNPEYSHFADIQDPS
;
A
#
# COMPACT_ATOMS: atom_id res chain seq x y z
N MET A 1 7.41 -78.90 -5.13
CA MET A 1 8.04 -79.07 -3.81
C MET A 1 7.22 -78.27 -2.82
N GLU A 2 6.32 -78.95 -2.11
CA GLU A 2 5.80 -78.48 -0.82
C GLU A 2 6.94 -78.62 0.23
N PRO A 3 6.93 -77.85 1.34
CA PRO A 3 5.91 -78.08 2.36
C PRO A 3 5.31 -76.85 3.05
N THR A 4 4.05 -77.05 3.40
CA THR A 4 3.29 -76.44 4.50
C THR A 4 3.93 -76.71 5.86
N ALA A 5 3.84 -75.75 6.79
CA ALA A 5 3.87 -76.03 8.24
C ALA A 5 3.14 -74.94 9.05
N HIS A 6 2.37 -75.41 10.02
CA HIS A 6 1.36 -74.73 10.82
C HIS A 6 1.92 -73.92 12.01
N ARG A 7 1.18 -72.85 12.36
CA ARG A 7 0.81 -72.34 13.70
C ARG A 7 1.84 -72.40 14.83
N GLN A 8 2.16 -71.23 15.38
CA GLN A 8 2.04 -70.98 16.82
C GLN A 8 1.32 -69.65 17.07
N GLN A 9 0.25 -69.72 17.86
CA GLN A 9 -0.33 -68.59 18.57
C GLN A 9 0.71 -68.08 19.56
N GLU A 10 1.13 -66.82 19.43
CA GLU A 10 1.70 -66.08 20.55
C GLU A 10 0.62 -65.23 21.20
N ALA A 11 0.66 -65.28 22.52
CA ALA A 11 -0.34 -64.81 23.43
C ALA A 11 -0.48 -63.29 23.43
N SER A 12 -1.73 -62.87 23.54
CA SER A 12 -2.17 -61.52 23.88
C SER A 12 -1.43 -60.98 25.09
N THR A 13 -0.69 -59.88 24.90
CA THR A 13 -0.29 -58.94 25.95
C THR A 13 -0.86 -57.57 25.61
N PRO A 14 -1.48 -56.84 26.56
CA PRO A 14 -2.15 -55.58 26.28
C PRO A 14 -1.10 -54.45 26.21
N SER A 15 -0.71 -54.08 25.00
CA SER A 15 0.17 -52.92 24.76
C SER A 15 -0.70 -51.70 24.44
N SER A 16 -1.41 -51.19 25.46
CA SER A 16 -2.08 -49.89 25.43
C SER A 16 -1.03 -48.77 25.42
N THR A 17 -0.62 -48.34 24.24
CA THR A 17 -0.05 -47.00 24.06
C THR A 17 -1.14 -46.16 23.43
N GLU A 18 -2.08 -45.68 24.26
CA GLU A 18 -2.98 -44.61 23.80
C GLU A 18 -2.10 -43.42 23.43
N THR A 19 -2.15 -43.01 22.17
CA THR A 19 -1.34 -41.88 21.70
C THR A 19 -1.87 -40.59 22.33
N ALA A 20 -1.02 -39.57 22.44
CA ALA A 20 -1.47 -38.26 22.91
C ALA A 20 -2.62 -37.68 22.05
N GLU A 21 -2.67 -38.05 20.77
CA GLU A 21 -3.73 -37.68 19.83
C GLU A 21 -5.05 -38.42 20.11
N ASP A 22 -4.99 -39.71 20.50
CA ASP A 22 -6.17 -40.46 20.93
C ASP A 22 -6.76 -39.87 22.22
N LEU A 23 -5.91 -39.53 23.19
CA LEU A 23 -6.34 -38.88 24.44
C LEU A 23 -6.95 -37.49 24.20
N ALA A 24 -6.35 -36.69 23.32
CA ALA A 24 -6.87 -35.38 22.92
C ALA A 24 -8.25 -35.47 22.26
N SER A 25 -8.43 -36.47 21.39
CA SER A 25 -9.69 -36.73 20.69
C SER A 25 -10.78 -37.22 21.66
N LYS A 26 -10.45 -38.14 22.58
CA LYS A 26 -11.35 -38.62 23.63
C LYS A 26 -11.75 -37.50 24.59
N LEU A 27 -10.80 -36.66 25.01
CA LEU A 27 -11.07 -35.54 25.90
C LEU A 27 -12.03 -34.53 25.26
N ASN A 28 -11.79 -34.17 23.99
CA ASN A 28 -12.72 -33.31 23.27
C ASN A 28 -14.10 -33.95 23.09
N ALA A 29 -14.18 -35.25 22.81
CA ALA A 29 -15.47 -35.95 22.71
C ALA A 29 -16.23 -35.97 24.04
N ALA A 30 -15.54 -36.26 25.16
CA ALA A 30 -16.12 -36.24 26.51
C ALA A 30 -16.65 -34.83 26.87
N VAL A 31 -15.90 -33.78 26.54
CA VAL A 31 -16.33 -32.39 26.72
C VAL A 31 -17.58 -32.08 25.90
N ARG A 32 -17.61 -32.43 24.61
CA ARG A 32 -18.77 -32.17 23.73
C ARG A 32 -20.04 -32.90 24.18
N ASN A 33 -19.88 -34.05 24.84
CA ASN A 33 -20.97 -34.82 25.42
C ASN A 33 -21.33 -34.39 26.86
N ASN A 34 -20.67 -33.34 27.39
CA ASN A 34 -20.82 -32.85 28.75
C ASN A 34 -20.62 -33.94 29.85
N ASN A 35 -19.77 -34.93 29.59
CA ASN A 35 -19.50 -35.99 30.56
C ASN A 35 -18.34 -35.59 31.48
N LYS A 36 -18.66 -34.92 32.59
CA LYS A 36 -17.67 -34.42 33.57
C LYS A 36 -16.80 -35.54 34.16
N ASP A 37 -17.35 -36.73 34.37
CA ASP A 37 -16.62 -37.86 34.94
C ASP A 37 -15.55 -38.37 33.98
N ASP A 38 -15.90 -38.56 32.70
CA ASP A 38 -14.94 -38.94 31.65
C ASP A 38 -13.86 -37.88 31.47
N VAL A 39 -14.22 -36.59 31.52
CA VAL A 39 -13.25 -35.48 31.42
C VAL A 39 -12.25 -35.55 32.57
N LEU A 40 -12.71 -35.72 33.81
CA LEU A 40 -11.83 -35.85 34.98
C LEU A 40 -10.93 -37.08 34.87
N GLU A 41 -11.49 -38.24 34.51
CA GLU A 41 -10.73 -39.48 34.33
C GLU A 41 -9.64 -39.34 33.26
N LEU A 42 -9.96 -38.71 32.12
CA LEU A 42 -9.01 -38.49 31.04
C LEU A 42 -7.89 -37.52 31.43
N LEU A 43 -8.20 -36.46 32.17
CA LEU A 43 -7.18 -35.53 32.71
C LEU A 43 -6.28 -36.22 33.75
N GLU A 44 -6.85 -37.09 34.60
CA GLU A 44 -6.08 -37.91 35.56
C GLU A 44 -5.17 -38.93 34.85
N LYS A 45 -5.60 -39.46 33.70
CA LYS A 45 -4.79 -40.31 32.81
C LYS A 45 -3.69 -39.54 32.05
N GLY A 46 -3.58 -38.23 32.26
CA GLY A 46 -2.54 -37.40 31.66
C GLY A 46 -2.91 -36.78 30.32
N ALA A 47 -4.20 -36.72 29.96
CA ALA A 47 -4.62 -35.92 28.82
C ALA A 47 -4.29 -34.44 29.05
N ASP A 48 -3.69 -33.78 28.07
CA ASP A 48 -3.44 -32.35 28.14
C ASP A 48 -4.75 -31.57 27.95
N VAL A 49 -5.14 -30.78 28.95
CA VAL A 49 -6.32 -29.91 28.94
C VAL A 49 -6.28 -28.87 27.81
N ASN A 50 -5.09 -28.56 27.29
CA ASN A 50 -4.85 -27.66 26.16
C ASN A 50 -4.61 -28.39 24.84
N SER A 51 -4.78 -29.71 24.82
CA SER A 51 -4.62 -30.51 23.61
C SER A 51 -5.53 -30.02 22.49
N LYS A 52 -5.01 -30.04 21.27
CA LYS A 52 -5.74 -29.64 20.08
C LYS A 52 -6.25 -30.87 19.35
N ALA A 53 -7.55 -30.92 19.11
CA ALA A 53 -8.17 -31.87 18.19
C ALA A 53 -8.18 -31.30 16.75
N GLU A 54 -8.92 -31.96 15.86
CA GLU A 54 -9.09 -31.56 14.46
C GLU A 54 -9.40 -30.06 14.33
N SER A 55 -8.78 -29.38 13.35
CA SER A 55 -8.88 -27.92 13.12
C SER A 55 -8.39 -27.05 14.30
N GLY A 56 -7.58 -27.61 15.19
CA GLY A 56 -6.94 -26.89 16.28
C GLY A 56 -7.85 -26.60 17.49
N TRP A 57 -9.01 -27.24 17.58
CA TRP A 57 -9.97 -27.03 18.67
C TRP A 57 -9.43 -27.53 20.02
N THR A 58 -9.54 -26.68 21.04
CA THR A 58 -9.24 -27.05 22.43
C THR A 58 -10.50 -27.54 23.16
N PRO A 59 -10.35 -28.36 24.22
CA PRO A 59 -11.44 -28.72 25.12
C PRO A 59 -12.24 -27.49 25.59
N LEU A 60 -11.57 -26.39 25.96
CA LEU A 60 -12.24 -25.17 26.40
C LEU A 60 -13.17 -24.59 25.33
N GLN A 61 -12.70 -24.49 24.08
CA GLN A 61 -13.54 -24.00 22.98
C GLN A 61 -14.69 -24.96 22.66
N SER A 62 -14.48 -26.27 22.77
CA SER A 62 -15.52 -27.28 22.61
C SER A 62 -16.61 -27.12 23.67
N ALA A 63 -16.25 -26.87 24.94
CA ALA A 63 -17.19 -26.62 26.03
C ALA A 63 -18.01 -25.33 25.80
N VAL A 64 -17.34 -24.26 25.34
CA VAL A 64 -18.01 -22.99 24.99
C VAL A 64 -18.99 -23.19 23.84
N GLN A 65 -18.60 -23.88 22.77
CA GLN A 65 -19.49 -24.16 21.64
C GLN A 65 -20.70 -25.00 22.05
N ALA A 66 -20.52 -25.94 22.99
CA ALA A 66 -21.61 -26.73 23.58
C ALA A 66 -22.49 -25.93 24.55
N ASN A 67 -22.12 -24.68 24.87
CA ASN A 67 -22.80 -23.81 25.81
C ASN A 67 -22.83 -24.32 27.27
N GLU A 68 -21.79 -25.09 27.66
CA GLU A 68 -21.72 -25.77 28.96
C GLU A 68 -20.86 -24.98 29.96
N GLU A 69 -21.46 -23.98 30.61
CA GLU A 69 -20.78 -23.06 31.53
C GLU A 69 -20.00 -23.76 32.66
N ASP A 70 -20.56 -24.82 33.25
CA ASP A 70 -19.89 -25.60 34.28
C ASP A 70 -18.65 -26.34 33.76
N MET A 71 -18.72 -26.85 32.52
CA MET A 71 -17.59 -27.51 31.88
C MET A 71 -16.49 -26.49 31.56
N VAL A 72 -16.86 -25.27 31.15
CA VAL A 72 -15.92 -24.16 30.96
C VAL A 72 -15.20 -23.83 32.27
N ARG A 73 -15.92 -23.70 33.40
CA ARG A 73 -15.32 -23.50 34.72
C ARG A 73 -14.37 -24.64 35.09
N LEU A 74 -14.83 -25.88 34.96
CA LEU A 74 -14.01 -27.07 35.25
C LEU A 74 -12.69 -27.06 34.46
N LEU A 75 -12.75 -26.79 33.16
CA LEU A 75 -11.56 -26.78 32.32
C LEU A 75 -10.60 -25.64 32.68
N LEU A 76 -11.11 -24.44 32.98
CA LEU A 76 -10.30 -23.31 33.47
C LEU A 76 -9.62 -23.64 34.80
N ASP A 77 -10.34 -24.24 35.75
CA ASP A 77 -9.80 -24.70 37.04
C ASP A 77 -8.71 -25.76 36.88
N LYS A 78 -8.80 -26.56 35.81
CA LYS A 78 -7.80 -27.58 35.43
C LYS A 78 -6.65 -27.01 34.59
N GLY A 79 -6.58 -25.69 34.38
CA GLY A 79 -5.46 -25.03 33.71
C GLY A 79 -5.62 -24.87 32.20
N ALA A 80 -6.85 -24.93 31.66
CA ALA A 80 -7.09 -24.55 30.27
C ALA A 80 -6.70 -23.09 30.02
N CYS A 81 -5.99 -22.84 28.93
CA CYS A 81 -5.54 -21.52 28.54
C CYS A 81 -6.67 -20.75 27.83
N PRO A 82 -7.22 -19.67 28.42
CA PRO A 82 -8.31 -18.90 27.82
C PRO A 82 -7.88 -18.16 26.54
N ARG A 83 -6.56 -17.98 26.35
CA ARG A 83 -5.95 -17.35 25.17
C ARG A 83 -5.58 -18.34 24.06
N ALA A 84 -5.86 -19.63 24.24
CA ALA A 84 -5.57 -20.63 23.22
C ALA A 84 -6.34 -20.32 21.93
N ARG A 85 -5.62 -20.39 20.80
CA ARG A 85 -6.16 -20.11 19.45
C ARG A 85 -6.30 -21.41 18.67
N LYS A 86 -7.45 -21.62 18.02
CA LYS A 86 -7.63 -22.66 17.00
C LYS A 86 -7.02 -22.23 15.66
N ASP A 87 -7.08 -23.05 14.62
CA ASP A 87 -6.31 -22.83 13.38
C ASP A 87 -6.67 -21.55 12.61
N ASN A 88 -7.87 -20.99 12.83
CA ASN A 88 -8.26 -19.70 12.24
C ASN A 88 -7.94 -18.48 13.14
N GLY A 89 -7.32 -18.72 14.30
CA GLY A 89 -7.02 -17.70 15.29
C GLY A 89 -8.11 -17.43 16.33
N GLY A 90 -9.29 -18.05 16.20
CA GLY A 90 -10.40 -17.88 17.15
C GLY A 90 -10.07 -18.42 18.54
N THR A 91 -10.64 -17.79 19.57
CA THR A 91 -10.46 -18.14 20.99
C THR A 91 -11.78 -18.62 21.59
N ALA A 92 -11.73 -19.15 22.82
CA ALA A 92 -12.95 -19.46 23.56
C ALA A 92 -13.87 -18.22 23.70
N PHE A 93 -13.30 -17.03 23.80
CA PHE A 93 -14.06 -15.78 23.93
C PHE A 93 -14.82 -15.40 22.66
N THR A 94 -14.22 -15.59 21.48
CA THR A 94 -14.92 -15.37 20.21
C THR A 94 -16.02 -16.41 19.99
N GLU A 95 -15.80 -17.67 20.37
CA GLU A 95 -16.85 -18.71 20.31
C GLU A 95 -18.02 -18.42 21.25
N ALA A 96 -17.77 -17.84 22.43
CA ALA A 96 -18.83 -17.47 23.37
C ALA A 96 -19.75 -16.38 22.78
N ALA A 97 -19.19 -15.45 22.00
CA ALA A 97 -19.98 -14.46 21.28
C ALA A 97 -20.78 -15.05 20.11
N ILE A 98 -20.25 -16.07 19.43
CA ILE A 98 -20.98 -16.85 18.41
C ILE A 98 -22.17 -17.57 19.04
N ALA A 99 -21.98 -18.19 20.21
CA ALA A 99 -23.04 -18.85 20.97
C ALA A 99 -24.03 -17.85 21.60
N GLY A 100 -23.60 -16.60 21.82
CA GLY A 100 -24.41 -15.56 22.44
C GLY A 100 -24.51 -15.65 23.96
N ASN A 101 -23.67 -16.47 24.61
CA ASN A 101 -23.72 -16.67 26.06
C ASN A 101 -22.94 -15.59 26.81
N VAL A 102 -23.68 -14.67 27.42
CA VAL A 102 -23.15 -13.56 28.22
C VAL A 102 -22.40 -14.04 29.46
N ASN A 103 -22.84 -15.10 30.14
CA ASN A 103 -22.17 -15.61 31.34
C ASN A 103 -20.78 -16.16 31.01
N ILE A 104 -20.66 -16.90 29.90
CA ILE A 104 -19.36 -17.43 29.43
C ILE A 104 -18.47 -16.27 28.97
N LEU A 105 -19.02 -15.27 28.28
CA LEU A 105 -18.27 -14.06 27.91
C LEU A 105 -17.72 -13.34 29.15
N GLU A 106 -18.53 -13.19 30.19
CA GLU A 106 -18.10 -12.58 31.46
C GLU A 106 -17.01 -13.40 32.14
N LEU A 107 -17.21 -14.72 32.30
CA LEU A 107 -16.23 -15.63 32.88
C LEU A 107 -14.86 -15.58 32.17
N LEU A 108 -14.88 -15.53 30.84
CA LEU A 108 -13.64 -15.47 30.05
C LEU A 108 -12.99 -14.08 30.10
N LEU A 109 -13.77 -13.01 30.21
CA LEU A 109 -13.23 -11.65 30.33
C LEU A 109 -12.50 -11.46 31.67
N ASP A 110 -13.03 -12.06 32.75
CA ASP A 110 -12.39 -12.08 34.08
C ASP A 110 -11.03 -12.78 34.08
N CYS A 111 -10.72 -13.58 33.05
CA CYS A 111 -9.40 -14.16 32.83
C CYS A 111 -8.37 -13.17 32.23
N GLY A 112 -8.71 -11.88 32.12
CA GLY A 112 -7.81 -10.83 31.61
C GLY A 112 -7.63 -10.85 30.10
N LEU A 113 -8.68 -11.23 29.35
CA LEU A 113 -8.71 -11.12 27.89
C LEU A 113 -8.94 -9.66 27.47
N ASN A 114 -8.39 -9.27 26.32
CA ASN A 114 -8.68 -7.97 25.75
C ASN A 114 -9.97 -8.06 24.91
N ILE A 115 -10.93 -7.19 25.22
CA ILE A 115 -12.27 -7.16 24.60
C ILE A 115 -12.24 -7.00 23.07
N ASN A 116 -11.16 -6.41 22.53
CA ASN A 116 -10.97 -6.13 21.11
C ASN A 116 -9.99 -7.08 20.42
N ASP A 117 -9.57 -8.17 21.07
CA ASP A 117 -8.77 -9.20 20.41
C ASP A 117 -9.56 -9.84 19.26
N HIS A 118 -8.82 -10.29 18.24
CA HIS A 118 -9.40 -10.82 17.02
C HIS A 118 -8.69 -12.07 16.48
N ASP A 119 -9.42 -12.81 15.64
CA ASP A 119 -8.89 -13.96 14.90
C ASP A 119 -7.98 -13.53 13.74
N ASP A 120 -7.47 -14.49 12.95
CA ASP A 120 -6.55 -14.24 11.83
C ASP A 120 -7.25 -13.62 10.60
N ASN A 121 -8.56 -13.41 10.69
CA ASN A 121 -9.41 -12.72 9.72
C ASN A 121 -9.94 -11.38 10.24
N GLY A 122 -9.53 -10.97 11.45
CA GLY A 122 -9.89 -9.72 12.08
C GLY A 122 -11.24 -9.73 12.80
N PHE A 123 -11.92 -10.87 12.93
CA PHE A 123 -13.18 -10.97 13.68
C PHE A 123 -12.93 -10.84 15.17
N THR A 124 -13.58 -9.85 15.79
CA THR A 124 -13.68 -9.72 17.25
C THR A 124 -14.94 -10.43 17.75
N ALA A 125 -15.01 -10.68 19.06
CA ALA A 125 -16.23 -11.16 19.70
C ALA A 125 -17.45 -10.27 19.37
N PHE A 126 -17.27 -8.94 19.30
CA PHE A 126 -18.33 -8.00 18.96
C PHE A 126 -18.85 -8.18 17.52
N MET A 127 -17.95 -8.45 16.57
CA MET A 127 -18.32 -8.74 15.18
C MET A 127 -19.03 -10.08 15.06
N GLU A 128 -18.58 -11.10 15.79
CA GLU A 128 -19.25 -12.41 15.81
C GLU A 128 -20.67 -12.32 16.38
N ALA A 129 -20.86 -11.61 17.50
CA ALA A 129 -22.19 -11.38 18.06
C ALA A 129 -23.12 -10.70 17.03
N ALA A 130 -22.63 -9.71 16.28
CA ALA A 130 -23.39 -9.05 15.22
C ALA A 130 -23.70 -9.98 14.04
N TRP A 131 -22.74 -10.82 13.64
CA TRP A 131 -22.87 -11.77 12.53
C TRP A 131 -23.82 -12.94 12.82
N TYR A 132 -23.98 -13.31 14.09
CA TYR A 132 -24.91 -14.35 14.54
C TYR A 132 -26.24 -13.79 15.09
N GLY A 133 -26.35 -12.46 15.24
CA GLY A 133 -27.59 -11.81 15.67
C GLY A 133 -27.80 -11.82 17.18
N ASN A 134 -26.73 -12.06 17.96
CA ASN A 134 -26.78 -12.19 19.41
C ASN A 134 -26.78 -10.82 20.09
N GLU A 135 -27.95 -10.18 20.13
CA GLU A 135 -28.10 -8.80 20.60
C GLU A 135 -27.72 -8.61 22.08
N GLU A 136 -28.00 -9.59 22.95
CA GLU A 136 -27.61 -9.53 24.36
C GLU A 136 -26.08 -9.57 24.55
N ALA A 137 -25.40 -10.49 23.84
CA ALA A 137 -23.95 -10.54 23.82
C ALA A 137 -23.35 -9.24 23.27
N LEU A 138 -23.96 -8.67 22.23
CA LEU A 138 -23.56 -7.38 21.66
C LEU A 138 -23.63 -6.24 22.70
N LYS A 139 -24.75 -6.15 23.44
CA LYS A 139 -24.95 -5.15 24.51
C LYS A 139 -23.97 -5.33 25.66
N PHE A 140 -23.73 -6.57 26.07
CA PHE A 140 -22.72 -6.88 27.08
C PHE A 140 -21.33 -6.45 26.63
N LEU A 141 -20.89 -6.86 25.44
CA LEU A 141 -19.56 -6.54 24.91
C LEU A 141 -19.36 -5.02 24.77
N TYR A 142 -20.39 -4.30 24.31
CA TYR A 142 -20.36 -2.83 24.27
C TYR A 142 -20.18 -2.22 25.67
N SER A 143 -20.92 -2.71 26.67
CA SER A 143 -20.81 -2.23 28.06
C SER A 143 -19.43 -2.46 28.68
N LYS A 144 -18.69 -3.46 28.19
CA LYS A 144 -17.31 -3.78 28.61
C LYS A 144 -16.24 -3.08 27.74
N GLY A 145 -16.63 -2.19 26.83
CA GLY A 145 -15.70 -1.35 26.05
C GLY A 145 -15.29 -1.91 24.68
N ALA A 146 -16.09 -2.78 24.07
CA ALA A 146 -15.86 -3.21 22.69
C ALA A 146 -15.93 -2.02 21.71
N ASN A 147 -14.98 -1.95 20.77
CA ASN A 147 -14.94 -0.90 19.76
C ASN A 147 -15.90 -1.24 18.60
N VAL A 148 -17.03 -0.54 18.58
CA VAL A 148 -18.14 -0.71 17.62
C VAL A 148 -17.70 -0.48 16.16
N ASN A 149 -16.79 0.47 15.96
CA ASN A 149 -16.36 0.94 14.64
C ASN A 149 -15.03 0.32 14.18
N LEU A 150 -14.59 -0.76 14.83
CA LEU A 150 -13.38 -1.46 14.44
C LEU A 150 -13.55 -2.04 13.02
N ARG A 151 -12.53 -1.85 12.19
CA ARG A 151 -12.43 -2.45 10.85
C ARG A 151 -11.59 -3.72 10.96
N ARG A 152 -12.04 -4.83 10.37
CA ARG A 152 -11.28 -6.10 10.37
C ARG A 152 -9.84 -5.91 9.88
N ALA A 153 -8.88 -6.07 10.79
CA ALA A 153 -7.46 -6.11 10.47
C ALA A 153 -7.10 -7.50 9.95
N VAL A 154 -6.42 -7.56 8.80
CA VAL A 154 -5.99 -8.81 8.16
C VAL A 154 -4.51 -8.71 7.78
N SER A 155 -3.91 -9.84 7.42
CA SER A 155 -2.53 -9.86 6.92
C SER A 155 -2.36 -8.95 5.70
N GLU A 156 -1.14 -8.48 5.46
CA GLU A 156 -0.83 -7.58 4.35
C GLU A 156 -1.21 -8.21 2.99
N GLU A 157 -1.02 -9.52 2.84
CA GLU A 157 -1.38 -10.28 1.63
C GLU A 157 -2.90 -10.29 1.41
N LYS A 158 -3.69 -10.48 2.47
CA LYS A 158 -5.16 -10.39 2.38
C LYS A 158 -5.60 -8.96 2.05
N ALA A 159 -4.96 -7.96 2.65
CA ALA A 159 -5.25 -6.55 2.38
C ALA A 159 -4.93 -6.15 0.93
N LYS A 160 -3.83 -6.66 0.35
CA LYS A 160 -3.48 -6.50 -1.08
C LYS A 160 -4.55 -7.08 -2.02
N LEU A 161 -5.28 -8.11 -1.58
CA LEU A 161 -6.43 -8.68 -2.29
C LEU A 161 -7.76 -7.99 -1.94
N HIS A 162 -7.71 -6.82 -1.32
CA HIS A 162 -8.89 -6.07 -0.87
C HIS A 162 -9.81 -6.86 0.08
N LYS A 163 -9.25 -7.80 0.86
CA LYS A 163 -9.97 -8.50 1.93
C LYS A 163 -9.82 -7.72 3.24
N GLY A 164 -10.76 -7.91 4.16
CA GLY A 164 -10.80 -7.23 5.46
C GLY A 164 -11.52 -5.87 5.41
N GLY A 165 -11.35 -5.06 6.44
CA GLY A 165 -11.90 -3.71 6.56
C GLY A 165 -13.37 -3.62 6.99
N ALA A 166 -14.12 -4.73 6.97
CA ALA A 166 -15.53 -4.73 7.33
C ALA A 166 -15.77 -4.55 8.85
N THR A 167 -16.98 -4.11 9.21
CA THR A 167 -17.39 -3.79 10.59
C THR A 167 -18.55 -4.69 11.07
N ALA A 168 -18.84 -4.64 12.37
CA ALA A 168 -20.00 -5.35 12.96
C ALA A 168 -21.34 -4.91 12.33
N LEU A 169 -21.49 -3.61 12.00
CA LEU A 169 -22.68 -3.10 11.31
C LEU A 169 -22.86 -3.75 9.93
N MET A 170 -21.78 -3.88 9.16
CA MET A 170 -21.84 -4.54 7.86
C MET A 170 -22.21 -6.03 7.96
N ASP A 171 -21.83 -6.68 9.05
CA ASP A 171 -22.16 -8.07 9.34
C ASP A 171 -23.63 -8.27 9.67
N ALA A 172 -24.18 -7.43 10.57
CA ALA A 172 -25.60 -7.42 10.88
C ALA A 172 -26.47 -7.09 9.64
N CYS A 173 -26.05 -6.09 8.86
CA CYS A 173 -26.69 -5.72 7.59
C CYS A 173 -26.69 -6.88 6.58
N ARG A 174 -25.53 -7.52 6.36
CA ARG A 174 -25.42 -8.68 5.46
C ARG A 174 -26.34 -9.81 5.91
N ARG A 175 -26.42 -10.05 7.21
CA ARG A 175 -27.22 -11.16 7.75
C ARG A 175 -28.71 -10.86 7.79
N GLY A 176 -29.10 -9.59 7.71
CA GLY A 176 -30.49 -9.15 7.73
C GLY A 176 -31.08 -9.02 9.14
N TYR A 177 -30.23 -8.86 10.16
CA TYR A 177 -30.65 -8.72 11.56
C TYR A 177 -31.03 -7.28 11.87
N PHE A 178 -32.24 -6.88 11.49
CA PHE A 178 -32.69 -5.50 11.59
C PHE A 178 -32.67 -4.95 13.02
N SER A 179 -32.99 -5.76 14.04
CA SER A 179 -32.92 -5.32 15.44
C SER A 179 -31.47 -4.97 15.85
N VAL A 180 -30.52 -5.84 15.52
CA VAL A 180 -29.09 -5.60 15.77
C VAL A 180 -28.58 -4.36 15.01
N VAL A 181 -29.02 -4.15 13.76
CA VAL A 181 -28.69 -2.93 13.01
C VAL A 181 -29.19 -1.67 13.73
N LYS A 182 -30.43 -1.68 14.24
CA LYS A 182 -30.98 -0.55 15.03
C LYS A 182 -30.16 -0.31 16.29
N THR A 183 -29.91 -1.36 17.06
CA THR A 183 -29.13 -1.30 18.31
C THR A 183 -27.73 -0.74 18.04
N LEU A 184 -27.03 -1.22 17.01
CA LEU A 184 -25.70 -0.73 16.64
C LEU A 184 -25.69 0.78 16.33
N ILE A 185 -26.66 1.27 15.56
CA ILE A 185 -26.69 2.67 15.12
C ILE A 185 -27.21 3.60 16.23
N GLN A 186 -28.32 3.23 16.87
CA GLN A 186 -29.05 4.11 17.79
C GLN A 186 -28.50 4.07 19.22
N GLU A 187 -28.01 2.92 19.68
CA GLU A 187 -27.55 2.74 21.06
C GLU A 187 -26.01 2.75 21.17
N MET A 188 -25.30 2.35 20.11
CA MET A 188 -23.86 2.08 20.18
C MET A 188 -22.99 3.01 19.32
N GLY A 189 -23.59 3.92 18.54
CA GLY A 189 -22.85 4.90 17.74
C GLY A 189 -22.06 4.29 16.57
N ALA A 190 -22.59 3.24 15.93
CA ALA A 190 -22.01 2.67 14.73
C ALA A 190 -22.03 3.68 13.57
N ASP A 191 -20.87 3.88 12.93
CA ASP A 191 -20.73 4.74 11.76
C ASP A 191 -21.18 3.99 10.50
N VAL A 192 -22.26 4.48 9.88
CA VAL A 192 -22.88 3.91 8.69
C VAL A 192 -22.01 4.06 7.43
N ASN A 193 -21.05 4.98 7.43
CA ASN A 193 -20.25 5.38 6.28
C ASN A 193 -18.86 4.76 6.25
N ILE A 194 -18.50 3.93 7.22
CA ILE A 194 -17.28 3.13 7.11
C ILE A 194 -17.42 2.18 5.92
N CYS A 195 -16.34 2.06 5.14
CA CYS A 195 -16.23 1.11 4.05
C CYS A 195 -15.23 0.00 4.34
N ASP A 196 -15.52 -1.20 3.84
CA ASP A 196 -14.55 -2.29 3.82
C ASP A 196 -13.43 -2.04 2.81
N ASN A 197 -12.48 -2.97 2.69
CA ASN A 197 -11.35 -2.79 1.78
C ASN A 197 -11.72 -2.87 0.28
N LYS A 198 -13.00 -3.11 -0.04
CA LYS A 198 -13.59 -3.05 -1.39
C LYS A 198 -14.48 -1.81 -1.59
N ASP A 199 -14.39 -0.82 -0.69
CA ASP A 199 -15.21 0.39 -0.67
C ASP A 199 -16.72 0.14 -0.49
N ARG A 200 -17.10 -0.98 0.11
CA ARG A 200 -18.51 -1.30 0.37
C ARG A 200 -18.87 -0.85 1.78
N ASN A 201 -19.96 -0.10 1.89
CA ASN A 201 -20.54 0.31 3.17
C ASN A 201 -21.65 -0.66 3.64
N ALA A 202 -22.26 -0.35 4.78
CA ALA A 202 -23.33 -1.14 5.37
C ALA A 202 -24.55 -1.32 4.43
N LEU A 203 -24.89 -0.29 3.65
CA LEU A 203 -26.01 -0.33 2.70
C LEU A 203 -25.76 -1.36 1.59
N ILE A 204 -24.57 -1.35 1.00
CA ILE A 204 -24.21 -2.31 -0.05
C ILE A 204 -24.21 -3.75 0.49
N HIS A 205 -23.77 -3.96 1.73
CA HIS A 205 -23.83 -5.28 2.36
C HIS A 205 -25.26 -5.78 2.56
N ALA A 206 -26.20 -4.92 2.98
CA ALA A 206 -27.60 -5.27 3.14
C ALA A 206 -28.27 -5.64 1.80
N LEU A 207 -28.16 -4.74 0.80
CA LEU A 207 -28.87 -4.90 -0.47
C LEU A 207 -28.33 -6.04 -1.31
N LYS A 208 -27.00 -6.21 -1.36
CA LYS A 208 -26.37 -7.28 -2.13
C LYS A 208 -26.79 -8.66 -1.61
N GLU A 209 -26.70 -8.87 -0.29
CA GLU A 209 -27.06 -10.18 0.27
C GLU A 209 -28.57 -10.40 0.20
N GLY A 210 -29.37 -9.33 0.33
CA GLY A 210 -30.81 -9.34 0.06
C GLY A 210 -31.13 -9.87 -1.34
N CYS A 211 -30.39 -9.41 -2.36
CA CYS A 211 -30.50 -9.92 -3.73
C CYS A 211 -30.09 -11.41 -3.83
N ALA A 212 -28.93 -11.76 -3.29
CA ALA A 212 -28.35 -13.10 -3.45
C ALA A 212 -29.11 -14.21 -2.71
N LYS A 213 -29.76 -13.89 -1.58
CA LYS A 213 -30.52 -14.84 -0.76
C LYS A 213 -32.04 -14.64 -0.80
N GLU A 214 -32.52 -13.78 -1.70
CA GLU A 214 -33.94 -13.43 -1.85
C GLU A 214 -34.59 -12.90 -0.55
N ARG A 215 -33.80 -12.22 0.31
CA ARG A 215 -34.25 -11.67 1.61
C ARG A 215 -34.72 -10.23 1.46
N TYR A 216 -35.66 -9.98 0.56
CA TYR A 216 -35.99 -8.63 0.12
C TYR A 216 -36.56 -7.75 1.23
N GLU A 217 -37.50 -8.26 2.04
CA GLU A 217 -38.17 -7.46 3.08
C GLU A 217 -37.20 -6.90 4.12
N SER A 218 -36.32 -7.75 4.67
CA SER A 218 -35.31 -7.33 5.65
C SER A 218 -34.31 -6.35 5.03
N ALA A 219 -33.80 -6.64 3.83
CA ALA A 219 -32.84 -5.77 3.15
C ALA A 219 -33.45 -4.40 2.77
N VAL A 220 -34.71 -4.35 2.33
CA VAL A 220 -35.43 -3.10 2.08
C VAL A 220 -35.62 -2.30 3.37
N SER A 221 -36.04 -2.96 4.46
CA SER A 221 -36.22 -2.31 5.77
C SER A 221 -34.93 -1.71 6.31
N ILE A 222 -33.83 -2.47 6.22
CA ILE A 222 -32.48 -2.00 6.57
C ILE A 222 -32.07 -0.86 5.64
N GLY A 223 -32.33 -0.95 4.34
CA GLY A 223 -32.02 0.09 3.36
C GLY A 223 -32.67 1.44 3.68
N HIS A 224 -33.97 1.45 3.96
CA HIS A 224 -34.68 2.66 4.40
C HIS A 224 -34.10 3.21 5.70
N PHE A 225 -33.86 2.34 6.68
CA PHE A 225 -33.30 2.75 7.96
C PHE A 225 -31.92 3.40 7.82
N LEU A 226 -31.03 2.83 7.00
CA LEU A 226 -29.71 3.41 6.74
C LEU A 226 -29.80 4.76 6.00
N LEU A 227 -30.76 4.91 5.09
CA LEU A 227 -31.03 6.18 4.40
C LEU A 227 -31.48 7.31 5.35
N GLU A 228 -32.25 6.97 6.38
CA GLU A 228 -32.65 7.89 7.45
C GLU A 228 -31.47 8.33 8.31
N HIS A 229 -30.43 7.49 8.42
CA HIS A 229 -29.23 7.73 9.23
C HIS A 229 -28.03 8.24 8.41
N GLY A 230 -28.27 8.74 7.18
CA GLY A 230 -27.25 9.46 6.41
C GLY A 230 -26.15 8.58 5.81
N VAL A 231 -26.48 7.35 5.41
CA VAL A 231 -25.55 6.49 4.67
C VAL A 231 -25.25 7.06 3.28
N ASP A 232 -23.99 6.97 2.84
CA ASP A 232 -23.56 7.30 1.49
C ASP A 232 -24.15 6.30 0.48
N VAL A 233 -24.90 6.82 -0.48
CA VAL A 233 -25.61 6.03 -1.49
C VAL A 233 -24.76 5.73 -2.72
N ASN A 234 -23.56 6.32 -2.83
CA ASN A 234 -22.70 6.22 -4.01
C ASN A 234 -21.74 5.03 -3.99
N SER A 235 -21.61 4.35 -2.85
CA SER A 235 -20.87 3.10 -2.74
C SER A 235 -21.38 2.05 -3.73
N LYS A 236 -20.48 1.16 -4.17
CA LYS A 236 -20.77 0.12 -5.15
C LYS A 236 -20.32 -1.24 -4.65
N ASN A 237 -20.97 -2.30 -5.11
CA ASN A 237 -20.51 -3.66 -4.82
C ASN A 237 -19.31 -4.07 -5.71
N GLU A 238 -18.83 -5.31 -5.54
CA GLU A 238 -17.72 -5.85 -6.32
C GLU A 238 -18.04 -6.18 -7.80
N CYS A 239 -19.21 -5.81 -8.31
CA CYS A 239 -19.57 -5.84 -9.73
C CYS A 239 -19.90 -4.43 -10.25
N GLY A 240 -19.63 -3.39 -9.45
CA GLY A 240 -19.94 -2.01 -9.80
C GLY A 240 -21.40 -1.59 -9.61
N LYS A 241 -22.28 -2.48 -9.12
CA LYS A 241 -23.70 -2.15 -8.92
C LYS A 241 -23.87 -1.13 -7.80
N THR A 242 -24.65 -0.09 -8.08
CA THR A 242 -25.06 0.93 -7.12
C THR A 242 -26.21 0.43 -6.24
N ALA A 243 -26.48 1.12 -5.14
CA ALA A 243 -27.64 0.85 -4.31
C ALA A 243 -28.97 0.95 -5.09
N LEU A 244 -29.05 1.88 -6.05
CA LEU A 244 -30.20 2.04 -6.93
C LEU A 244 -30.41 0.81 -7.83
N ILE A 245 -29.34 0.30 -8.47
CA ILE A 245 -29.42 -0.92 -9.30
C ILE A 245 -29.90 -2.10 -8.45
N LEU A 246 -29.32 -2.30 -7.26
CA LEU A 246 -29.71 -3.38 -6.35
C LEU A 246 -31.20 -3.26 -5.92
N ALA A 247 -31.70 -2.06 -5.64
CA ALA A 247 -33.11 -1.86 -5.33
C ALA A 247 -34.05 -2.22 -6.50
N VAL A 248 -33.63 -1.94 -7.73
CA VAL A 248 -34.36 -2.35 -8.95
C VAL A 248 -34.33 -3.87 -9.12
N GLU A 249 -33.20 -4.54 -8.84
CA GLU A 249 -33.10 -6.01 -8.90
C GLU A 249 -34.04 -6.69 -7.91
N MET A 250 -34.17 -6.11 -6.71
CA MET A 250 -35.12 -6.53 -5.67
C MET A 250 -36.57 -6.17 -6.02
N GLN A 251 -36.79 -5.42 -7.10
CA GLN A 251 -38.10 -4.92 -7.55
C GLN A 251 -38.85 -4.09 -6.49
N SER A 252 -38.11 -3.41 -5.59
CA SER A 252 -38.68 -2.57 -4.54
C SER A 252 -38.93 -1.16 -5.05
N LEU A 253 -40.16 -0.90 -5.48
CA LEU A 253 -40.55 0.44 -5.98
C LEU A 253 -40.34 1.52 -4.91
N ASP A 254 -40.63 1.23 -3.64
CA ASP A 254 -40.56 2.21 -2.56
C ASP A 254 -39.12 2.57 -2.19
N LEU A 255 -38.21 1.58 -2.19
CA LEU A 255 -36.79 1.86 -1.99
C LEU A 255 -36.19 2.63 -3.18
N VAL A 256 -36.60 2.31 -4.42
CA VAL A 256 -36.21 3.08 -5.61
C VAL A 256 -36.67 4.53 -5.49
N LYS A 257 -37.92 4.79 -5.06
CA LYS A 257 -38.40 6.16 -4.82
C LYS A 257 -37.54 6.88 -3.78
N ALA A 258 -37.29 6.26 -2.63
CA ALA A 258 -36.51 6.85 -1.55
C ALA A 258 -35.07 7.20 -1.98
N PHE A 259 -34.47 6.35 -2.81
CA PHE A 259 -33.18 6.65 -3.44
C PHE A 259 -33.27 7.87 -4.37
N LEU A 260 -34.23 7.89 -5.30
CA LEU A 260 -34.39 8.99 -6.27
C LEU A 260 -34.81 10.33 -5.65
N GLU A 261 -35.16 10.37 -4.36
CA GLU A 261 -35.34 11.61 -3.59
C GLU A 261 -34.01 12.22 -3.13
N LYS A 262 -32.92 11.45 -3.12
CA LYS A 262 -31.58 11.94 -2.78
C LYS A 262 -30.93 12.56 -4.01
N SER A 263 -30.59 13.85 -3.93
CA SER A 263 -29.95 14.60 -5.02
C SER A 263 -28.56 14.09 -5.43
N GLU A 264 -27.93 13.29 -4.58
CA GLU A 264 -26.59 12.73 -4.79
C GLU A 264 -26.60 11.55 -5.77
N ILE A 265 -27.75 10.88 -5.97
CA ILE A 265 -27.83 9.69 -6.81
C ILE A 265 -27.69 10.04 -8.28
N ASP A 266 -26.78 9.34 -8.93
CA ASP A 266 -26.72 9.26 -10.37
C ASP A 266 -27.66 8.16 -10.89
N ILE A 267 -28.80 8.57 -11.44
CA ILE A 267 -29.80 7.68 -12.02
C ILE A 267 -29.27 6.87 -13.21
N ASP A 268 -28.23 7.38 -13.89
CA ASP A 268 -27.62 6.77 -15.08
C ASP A 268 -26.30 6.06 -14.78
N ASP A 269 -25.89 5.96 -13.51
CA ASP A 269 -24.70 5.20 -13.16
C ASP A 269 -24.89 3.73 -13.54
N ALA A 270 -23.85 3.17 -14.13
CA ALA A 270 -23.87 1.84 -14.70
C ALA A 270 -22.97 0.89 -13.90
N ASP A 271 -23.30 -0.40 -13.88
CA ASP A 271 -22.43 -1.42 -13.32
C ASP A 271 -21.25 -1.76 -14.27
N GLU A 272 -20.47 -2.80 -13.93
CA GLU A 272 -19.32 -3.24 -14.75
C GLU A 272 -19.73 -3.76 -16.14
N GLU A 273 -20.97 -4.21 -16.31
CA GLU A 273 -21.52 -4.66 -17.58
C GLU A 273 -22.13 -3.50 -18.40
N GLY A 274 -22.14 -2.28 -17.84
CA GLY A 274 -22.75 -1.11 -18.47
C GLY A 274 -24.27 -1.00 -18.24
N ASN A 275 -24.85 -1.82 -17.35
CA ASN A 275 -26.27 -1.79 -17.08
C ASN A 275 -26.61 -0.63 -16.14
N THR A 276 -27.51 0.25 -16.57
CA THR A 276 -28.12 1.27 -15.70
C THR A 276 -29.34 0.73 -14.97
N ALA A 277 -29.80 1.44 -13.95
CA ALA A 277 -31.05 1.10 -13.25
C ALA A 277 -32.24 0.94 -14.20
N LEU A 278 -32.34 1.77 -15.25
CA LEU A 278 -33.41 1.66 -16.26
C LEU A 278 -33.28 0.39 -17.09
N MET A 279 -32.06 0.02 -17.51
CA MET A 279 -31.83 -1.22 -18.26
C MET A 279 -32.28 -2.45 -17.45
N VAL A 280 -31.90 -2.50 -16.17
CA VAL A 280 -32.29 -3.60 -15.28
C VAL A 280 -33.80 -3.63 -15.07
N ALA A 281 -34.47 -2.48 -14.93
CA ALA A 281 -35.94 -2.42 -14.79
C ALA A 281 -36.67 -2.98 -16.03
N VAL A 282 -36.15 -2.66 -17.23
CA VAL A 282 -36.67 -3.17 -18.51
C VAL A 282 -36.44 -4.68 -18.63
N GLU A 283 -35.27 -5.17 -18.23
CA GLU A 283 -34.96 -6.60 -18.25
C GLU A 283 -35.87 -7.39 -17.31
N LYS A 284 -36.08 -6.88 -16.09
CA LYS A 284 -36.99 -7.47 -15.08
C LYS A 284 -38.48 -7.32 -15.41
N LYS A 285 -38.82 -6.63 -16.51
CA LYS A 285 -40.20 -6.37 -16.95
C LYS A 285 -41.01 -5.58 -15.92
N ASN A 286 -40.37 -4.72 -15.13
CA ASN A 286 -41.05 -3.94 -14.10
C ASN A 286 -41.47 -2.56 -14.64
N TYR A 287 -42.70 -2.47 -15.15
CA TYR A 287 -43.23 -1.25 -15.75
C TYR A 287 -43.22 -0.05 -14.79
N ASN A 288 -43.60 -0.25 -13.52
CA ASN A 288 -43.73 0.85 -12.56
C ASN A 288 -42.37 1.48 -12.23
N ILE A 289 -41.34 0.64 -12.03
CA ILE A 289 -39.98 1.13 -11.79
C ILE A 289 -39.42 1.79 -13.07
N ALA A 290 -39.58 1.17 -14.23
CA ALA A 290 -39.12 1.76 -15.49
C ALA A 290 -39.78 3.11 -15.76
N LYS A 291 -41.08 3.24 -15.50
CA LYS A 291 -41.84 4.49 -15.60
C LYS A 291 -41.29 5.56 -14.64
N LEU A 292 -41.11 5.20 -13.37
CA LEU A 292 -40.56 6.12 -12.37
C LEU A 292 -39.17 6.62 -12.76
N LEU A 293 -38.30 5.73 -13.24
CA LEU A 293 -36.95 6.10 -13.67
C LEU A 293 -37.00 7.07 -14.87
N CYS A 294 -37.83 6.79 -15.88
CA CYS A 294 -38.05 7.72 -17.00
C CYS A 294 -38.60 9.08 -16.53
N GLU A 295 -39.58 9.10 -15.61
CA GLU A 295 -40.15 10.33 -15.04
C GLU A 295 -39.12 11.15 -14.26
N LYS A 296 -38.16 10.48 -13.63
CA LYS A 296 -37.03 11.10 -12.91
C LYS A 296 -35.85 11.45 -13.81
N GLY A 297 -35.98 11.27 -15.12
CA GLY A 297 -35.01 11.73 -16.11
C GLY A 297 -33.91 10.73 -16.45
N ALA A 298 -34.11 9.43 -16.20
CA ALA A 298 -33.18 8.40 -16.66
C ALA A 298 -33.03 8.47 -18.19
N ARG A 299 -31.79 8.37 -18.66
CA ARG A 299 -31.50 8.39 -20.09
C ARG A 299 -32.09 7.17 -20.78
N THR A 300 -32.80 7.44 -21.88
CA THR A 300 -33.44 6.43 -22.72
C THR A 300 -32.70 6.23 -24.05
N ASP A 301 -31.68 7.05 -24.31
CA ASP A 301 -30.83 7.04 -25.50
C ASP A 301 -29.54 6.21 -25.27
N ILE A 302 -29.65 5.13 -24.50
CA ILE A 302 -28.52 4.28 -24.11
C ILE A 302 -28.86 2.82 -24.34
N GLY A 303 -27.89 2.06 -24.88
CA GLY A 303 -28.03 0.65 -25.18
C GLY A 303 -29.22 0.31 -26.09
N ASN A 304 -29.80 -0.88 -25.89
CA ASN A 304 -30.86 -1.42 -26.72
C ASN A 304 -32.19 -1.65 -25.96
N LEU A 305 -32.62 -0.65 -25.18
CA LEU A 305 -33.80 -0.72 -24.30
C LEU A 305 -35.06 -1.22 -25.02
N ILE A 306 -35.38 -0.66 -26.20
CA ILE A 306 -36.59 -1.04 -26.96
C ILE A 306 -36.53 -2.50 -27.42
N ALA A 307 -35.39 -2.98 -27.96
CA ALA A 307 -35.33 -4.36 -28.43
C ALA A 307 -35.27 -5.36 -27.26
N VAL A 308 -34.67 -5.01 -26.13
CA VAL A 308 -34.76 -5.83 -24.90
C VAL A 308 -36.21 -5.95 -24.46
N ALA A 309 -36.94 -4.84 -24.36
CA ALA A 309 -38.37 -4.84 -24.01
C ALA A 309 -39.21 -5.71 -24.96
N ASN A 310 -38.99 -5.59 -26.28
CA ASN A 310 -39.70 -6.39 -27.29
C ASN A 310 -39.36 -7.89 -27.20
N ARG A 311 -38.07 -8.25 -27.04
CA ARG A 311 -37.63 -9.65 -26.85
C ARG A 311 -38.28 -10.28 -25.63
N ASN A 312 -38.42 -9.48 -24.56
CA ASN A 312 -39.05 -9.87 -23.31
C ASN A 312 -40.58 -9.85 -23.35
N ARG A 313 -41.20 -9.50 -24.50
CA ARG A 313 -42.65 -9.32 -24.69
C ARG A 313 -43.29 -8.28 -23.76
N ALA A 314 -42.51 -7.32 -23.25
CA ALA A 314 -42.97 -6.20 -22.43
C ALA A 314 -43.39 -5.02 -23.32
N HIS A 315 -44.53 -5.18 -24.02
CA HIS A 315 -45.00 -4.21 -25.02
C HIS A 315 -45.41 -2.85 -24.43
N ASP A 316 -45.90 -2.86 -23.20
CA ASP A 316 -46.21 -1.68 -22.39
C ASP A 316 -44.95 -0.85 -22.07
N ILE A 317 -43.86 -1.50 -21.65
CA ILE A 317 -42.55 -0.87 -21.43
C ILE A 317 -41.99 -0.35 -22.75
N ALA A 318 -42.07 -1.12 -23.84
CA ALA A 318 -41.62 -0.65 -25.15
C ALA A 318 -42.41 0.59 -25.63
N ARG A 319 -43.70 0.71 -25.29
CA ARG A 319 -44.50 1.90 -25.57
C ARG A 319 -44.07 3.08 -24.70
N LEU A 320 -43.88 2.85 -23.41
CA LEU A 320 -43.35 3.85 -22.47
C LEU A 320 -42.01 4.41 -22.95
N LEU A 321 -41.04 3.55 -23.28
CA LEU A 321 -39.74 3.98 -23.77
C LEU A 321 -39.83 4.85 -25.02
N ARG A 322 -40.75 4.54 -25.96
CA ARG A 322 -41.00 5.40 -27.13
C ARG A 322 -41.61 6.75 -26.77
N GLN A 323 -42.46 6.82 -25.75
CA GLN A 323 -43.01 8.09 -25.25
C GLN A 323 -41.89 8.98 -24.69
N TYR A 324 -40.89 8.38 -24.05
CA TYR A 324 -39.68 9.06 -23.56
C TYR A 324 -38.55 9.09 -24.61
N HIS A 325 -38.91 9.04 -25.90
CA HIS A 325 -38.00 9.21 -27.03
C HIS A 325 -36.78 8.27 -27.06
N ALA A 326 -36.89 7.06 -26.50
CA ALA A 326 -35.83 6.06 -26.55
C ALA A 326 -35.41 5.77 -27.99
N LYS A 327 -34.11 5.78 -28.26
CA LYS A 327 -33.51 5.47 -29.56
C LYS A 327 -32.64 4.24 -29.45
N PHE A 328 -32.56 3.48 -30.55
CA PHE A 328 -31.56 2.44 -30.66
C PHE A 328 -30.19 3.09 -30.87
N VAL A 329 -29.24 2.81 -29.98
CA VAL A 329 -27.85 3.24 -30.12
C VAL A 329 -27.00 1.98 -30.34
N PRO A 330 -26.54 1.70 -31.58
CA PRO A 330 -25.62 0.61 -31.81
C PRO A 330 -24.27 0.90 -31.15
N GLU A 331 -23.64 -0.14 -30.59
CA GLU A 331 -22.25 -0.06 -30.14
C GLU A 331 -21.34 0.10 -31.38
N THR A 332 -20.97 1.33 -31.71
CA THR A 332 -19.88 1.58 -32.65
C THR A 332 -18.57 1.50 -31.89
N LEU A 333 -17.90 0.36 -31.98
CA LEU A 333 -16.59 0.15 -31.41
C LEU A 333 -15.54 0.64 -32.42
N GLU A 334 -15.00 1.83 -32.19
CA GLU A 334 -13.77 2.24 -32.86
C GLU A 334 -12.59 1.44 -32.29
N ASP A 335 -11.68 0.99 -33.15
CA ASP A 335 -10.43 0.35 -32.76
C ASP A 335 -9.53 1.38 -32.06
N TRP A 336 -9.65 1.46 -30.74
CA TRP A 336 -8.83 2.30 -29.89
C TRP A 336 -7.80 1.47 -29.12
N GLU A 337 -6.55 1.90 -29.16
CA GLU A 337 -5.44 1.24 -28.50
C GLU A 337 -4.82 2.18 -27.45
N PRO A 338 -4.78 1.81 -26.16
CA PRO A 338 -4.13 2.59 -25.12
C PRO A 338 -2.60 2.58 -25.26
N ASN A 339 -1.97 3.67 -24.87
CA ASN A 339 -0.53 3.85 -24.80
C ASN A 339 0.06 3.16 -23.56
N SER A 340 -0.65 3.17 -22.43
CA SER A 340 -0.20 2.50 -21.22
C SER A 340 0.01 1.01 -21.45
N LYS A 341 1.11 0.45 -20.91
CA LYS A 341 1.38 -0.98 -20.98
C LYS A 341 0.75 -1.71 -19.81
N CYS A 342 0.88 -1.15 -18.61
CA CYS A 342 0.34 -1.70 -17.37
C CYS A 342 -1.20 -1.72 -17.37
N TRP A 343 -1.84 -0.62 -17.78
CA TRP A 343 -3.28 -0.42 -17.65
C TRP A 343 -4.08 -0.75 -18.91
N LYS A 344 -3.42 -1.33 -19.91
CA LYS A 344 -3.98 -1.59 -21.25
C LYS A 344 -5.33 -2.31 -21.20
N ASP A 345 -5.41 -3.40 -20.46
CA ASP A 345 -6.62 -4.22 -20.42
C ASP A 345 -7.76 -3.52 -19.67
N GLN A 346 -7.47 -2.86 -18.53
CA GLN A 346 -8.47 -2.08 -17.80
C GLN A 346 -9.00 -0.89 -18.63
N LEU A 347 -8.11 -0.18 -19.33
CA LEU A 347 -8.46 0.94 -20.19
C LEU A 347 -9.31 0.50 -21.38
N LYS A 348 -8.97 -0.62 -22.02
CA LYS A 348 -9.81 -1.20 -23.09
C LYS A 348 -11.20 -1.56 -22.58
N LYS A 349 -11.30 -2.14 -21.38
CA LYS A 349 -12.60 -2.40 -20.75
C LYS A 349 -13.36 -1.09 -20.50
N LEU A 350 -12.73 -0.09 -19.87
CA LEU A 350 -13.34 1.22 -19.59
C LEU A 350 -13.79 1.93 -20.87
N TYR A 351 -13.01 1.83 -21.94
CA TYR A 351 -13.34 2.40 -23.25
C TYR A 351 -14.63 1.79 -23.81
N LYS A 352 -14.80 0.47 -23.72
CA LYS A 352 -15.95 -0.27 -24.27
C LYS A 352 -17.24 -0.10 -23.48
N ILE A 353 -17.16 -0.10 -22.14
CA ILE A 353 -18.37 -0.05 -21.30
C ILE A 353 -19.07 1.30 -21.40
N TYR A 354 -20.41 1.32 -21.36
CA TYR A 354 -21.14 2.57 -21.20
C TYR A 354 -20.83 3.18 -19.82
N ARG A 355 -20.56 4.49 -19.80
CA ARG A 355 -20.46 5.30 -18.59
C ARG A 355 -21.02 6.69 -18.86
N PRO A 356 -21.73 7.31 -17.89
CA PRO A 356 -22.06 8.73 -17.98
C PRO A 356 -20.79 9.57 -18.13
N MET A 357 -20.82 10.54 -19.04
CA MET A 357 -19.74 11.50 -19.22
C MET A 357 -19.84 12.61 -18.18
N ILE A 358 -18.74 12.95 -17.54
CA ILE A 358 -18.60 14.08 -16.63
C ILE A 358 -17.83 15.17 -17.39
N GLY A 359 -18.55 16.08 -18.05
CA GLY A 359 -17.91 16.98 -19.01
C GLY A 359 -17.25 16.16 -20.14
N LYS A 360 -15.91 16.21 -20.25
CA LYS A 360 -15.14 15.38 -21.19
C LYS A 360 -14.56 14.11 -20.58
N LEU A 361 -14.77 13.88 -19.28
CA LEU A 361 -14.21 12.76 -18.55
C LEU A 361 -15.15 11.54 -18.57
N LYS A 362 -14.59 10.40 -18.95
CA LYS A 362 -15.16 9.06 -18.71
C LYS A 362 -14.33 8.38 -17.63
N THR A 363 -14.95 8.02 -16.50
CA THR A 363 -14.27 7.27 -15.43
C THR A 363 -15.25 6.36 -14.71
N PHE A 364 -14.71 5.44 -13.92
CA PHE A 364 -15.49 4.53 -13.11
C PHE A 364 -14.85 4.37 -11.74
N GLN A 365 -15.46 4.98 -10.73
CA GLN A 365 -15.07 4.83 -9.33
C GLN A 365 -15.41 3.42 -8.83
N TYR A 366 -14.57 2.46 -9.19
CA TYR A 366 -14.78 1.04 -8.98
C TYR A 366 -13.45 0.35 -8.69
N ILE A 367 -13.48 -0.66 -7.82
CA ILE A 367 -12.27 -1.32 -7.31
C ILE A 367 -11.35 -1.83 -8.43
N GLN A 368 -11.90 -2.39 -9.52
CA GLN A 368 -11.08 -2.90 -10.62
C GLN A 368 -10.42 -1.82 -11.48
N GLN A 369 -10.93 -0.59 -11.43
CA GLN A 369 -10.39 0.56 -12.15
C GLN A 369 -9.47 1.41 -11.26
N ARG A 370 -9.18 0.95 -10.04
CA ARG A 370 -8.33 1.67 -9.09
C ARG A 370 -6.86 1.44 -9.37
N ILE A 371 -6.13 2.54 -9.41
CA ILE A 371 -4.68 2.60 -9.54
C ILE A 371 -4.03 2.53 -8.15
N GLN A 372 -4.52 3.34 -7.21
CA GLN A 372 -3.92 3.49 -5.88
C GLN A 372 -4.98 3.84 -4.82
N ASN A 373 -4.75 3.42 -3.58
CA ASN A 373 -5.50 3.88 -2.40
C ASN A 373 -4.88 5.17 -1.85
N THR A 374 -5.70 6.12 -1.45
CA THR A 374 -5.29 7.40 -0.83
C THR A 374 -6.00 7.57 0.51
N SER A 375 -5.59 8.58 1.28
CA SER A 375 -6.23 8.90 2.55
C SER A 375 -7.68 9.38 2.41
N GLN A 376 -8.06 9.87 1.22
CA GLN A 376 -9.37 10.44 0.91
C GLN A 376 -10.19 9.62 -0.10
N GLY A 377 -9.80 8.37 -0.36
CA GLY A 377 -10.46 7.50 -1.34
C GLY A 377 -9.45 6.74 -2.20
N GLY A 378 -9.65 6.74 -3.51
CA GLY A 378 -8.72 6.12 -4.46
C GLY A 378 -8.43 7.01 -5.67
N ILE A 379 -7.39 6.63 -6.39
CA ILE A 379 -7.10 7.14 -7.73
C ILE A 379 -7.57 6.07 -8.73
N TYR A 380 -8.31 6.48 -9.75
CA TYR A 380 -8.96 5.57 -10.71
C TYR A 380 -8.54 5.87 -12.14
N LEU A 381 -8.69 4.90 -13.04
CA LEU A 381 -8.48 5.11 -14.47
C LEU A 381 -9.59 5.98 -15.06
N GLY A 382 -9.22 6.78 -16.05
CA GLY A 382 -10.15 7.62 -16.80
C GLY A 382 -9.68 7.91 -18.21
N LEU A 383 -10.62 8.41 -19.01
CA LEU A 383 -10.39 8.92 -20.36
C LEU A 383 -10.93 10.35 -20.41
N HIS A 384 -10.07 11.35 -20.56
CA HIS A 384 -10.48 12.75 -20.73
C HIS A 384 -10.33 13.14 -22.19
N GLY A 385 -11.45 13.34 -22.89
CA GLY A 385 -11.43 13.65 -24.33
C GLY A 385 -10.66 12.62 -25.18
N GLY A 386 -10.63 11.34 -24.76
CA GLY A 386 -9.89 10.26 -25.41
C GLY A 386 -8.44 10.07 -24.92
N THR A 387 -7.94 10.94 -24.04
CA THR A 387 -6.60 10.81 -23.43
C THR A 387 -6.66 10.03 -22.12
N GLU A 388 -5.76 9.07 -21.94
CA GLU A 388 -5.62 8.26 -20.73
C GLU A 388 -5.18 9.11 -19.54
N VAL A 389 -5.91 9.03 -18.43
CA VAL A 389 -5.65 9.82 -17.23
C VAL A 389 -5.82 8.99 -15.96
N ALA A 390 -5.08 9.36 -14.93
CA ALA A 390 -5.35 8.97 -13.56
C ALA A 390 -6.27 10.02 -12.92
N VAL A 391 -7.36 9.58 -12.26
CA VAL A 391 -8.43 10.43 -11.76
C VAL A 391 -8.52 10.34 -10.26
N ARG A 392 -8.31 11.46 -9.58
CA ARG A 392 -8.58 11.62 -8.16
C ARG A 392 -9.95 12.27 -7.96
N ILE A 393 -10.75 11.69 -7.07
CA ILE A 393 -12.13 12.12 -6.82
C ILE A 393 -12.21 12.60 -5.38
N SER A 394 -12.52 13.88 -5.20
CA SER A 394 -12.61 14.51 -3.88
C SER A 394 -13.91 15.32 -3.79
N ARG A 395 -14.46 15.51 -2.59
CA ARG A 395 -15.56 16.47 -2.39
C ARG A 395 -15.11 17.86 -2.85
N SER A 396 -16.00 18.65 -3.45
CA SER A 396 -15.60 19.88 -4.15
C SER A 396 -14.82 20.88 -3.30
N THR A 397 -15.15 21.01 -2.01
CA THR A 397 -14.44 21.92 -1.08
C THR A 397 -12.98 21.53 -0.89
N GLU A 398 -12.69 20.24 -0.83
CA GLU A 398 -11.34 19.70 -0.64
C GLU A 398 -10.59 19.61 -1.96
N GLY A 399 -11.27 19.15 -3.01
CA GLY A 399 -10.72 19.11 -4.36
C GLY A 399 -10.34 20.49 -4.89
N ASP A 400 -11.02 21.56 -4.48
CA ASP A 400 -10.65 22.94 -4.85
C ASP A 400 -9.35 23.40 -4.16
N LYS A 401 -9.07 22.94 -2.93
CA LYS A 401 -7.79 23.21 -2.27
C LYS A 401 -6.65 22.44 -2.94
N GLU A 402 -6.88 21.16 -3.23
CA GLU A 402 -5.92 20.31 -3.94
C GLU A 402 -5.60 20.88 -5.33
N LYS A 403 -6.62 21.27 -6.09
CA LYS A 403 -6.47 21.91 -7.40
C LYS A 403 -5.53 23.12 -7.36
N ARG A 404 -5.75 24.06 -6.43
CA ARG A 404 -4.91 25.26 -6.28
C ARG A 404 -3.45 24.94 -5.98
N PHE A 405 -3.19 23.84 -5.29
CA PHE A 405 -1.83 23.38 -5.05
C PHE A 405 -1.21 22.81 -6.34
N PHE A 406 -1.90 21.92 -7.04
CA PHE A 406 -1.38 21.35 -8.28
C PHE A 406 -1.19 22.38 -9.40
N GLU A 407 -1.97 23.46 -9.41
CA GLU A 407 -1.73 24.61 -10.31
C GLU A 407 -0.38 25.29 -10.03
N GLN A 408 0.09 25.32 -8.78
CA GLN A 408 1.42 25.85 -8.43
C GLN A 408 2.55 24.92 -8.91
N CYS A 409 2.29 23.61 -9.02
CA CYS A 409 3.24 22.62 -9.54
C CYS A 409 3.47 22.71 -11.05
N GLY A 410 2.74 23.57 -11.79
CA GLY A 410 2.81 23.62 -13.26
C GLY A 410 4.23 23.81 -13.83
N ASN A 411 5.07 24.59 -13.14
CA ASN A 411 6.45 24.89 -13.54
C ASN A 411 7.48 23.89 -13.01
N CYS A 412 7.09 22.96 -12.12
CA CYS A 412 7.97 21.96 -11.55
C CYS A 412 8.22 20.84 -12.57
N GLU A 413 9.39 20.22 -12.59
CA GLU A 413 9.69 19.17 -13.56
C GLU A 413 9.31 17.77 -13.05
N HIS A 414 9.47 17.54 -11.75
CA HIS A 414 9.34 16.23 -11.10
C HIS A 414 8.25 16.19 -10.02
N LEU A 415 7.34 17.16 -10.01
CA LEU A 415 6.07 17.06 -9.26
C LEU A 415 4.95 16.65 -10.20
N LEU A 416 4.06 15.78 -9.73
CA LEU A 416 2.87 15.37 -10.49
C LEU A 416 2.03 16.60 -10.84
N LYS A 417 1.67 16.74 -12.12
CA LYS A 417 0.97 17.92 -12.65
C LYS A 417 -0.50 17.61 -12.91
N LEU A 418 -1.35 18.59 -12.58
CA LEU A 418 -2.74 18.55 -13.01
C LEU A 418 -2.82 18.69 -14.54
N PHE A 419 -3.43 17.70 -15.19
CA PHE A 419 -3.69 17.74 -16.63
C PHE A 419 -4.97 18.51 -16.94
N GLN A 420 -6.09 18.11 -16.31
CA GLN A 420 -7.43 18.71 -16.47
C GLN A 420 -8.24 18.48 -15.19
N PHE A 421 -9.40 19.13 -15.09
CA PHE A 421 -10.34 18.84 -14.01
C PHE A 421 -11.79 18.96 -14.50
N GLU A 422 -12.70 18.26 -13.83
CA GLU A 422 -14.13 18.35 -14.04
C GLU A 422 -14.85 18.51 -12.70
N LYS A 423 -16.06 19.08 -12.71
CA LYS A 423 -16.92 19.18 -11.52
C LYS A 423 -18.30 18.66 -11.83
N ALA A 424 -18.81 17.78 -10.97
CA ALA A 424 -20.19 17.32 -11.05
C ALA A 424 -20.67 16.85 -9.68
N ARG A 425 -21.95 17.10 -9.37
CA ARG A 425 -22.67 16.53 -8.22
C ARG A 425 -21.95 16.69 -6.86
N GLY A 426 -21.29 17.83 -6.63
CA GLY A 426 -20.58 18.10 -5.38
C GLY A 426 -19.19 17.47 -5.25
N TYR A 427 -18.69 16.86 -6.34
CA TYR A 427 -17.34 16.31 -6.43
C TYR A 427 -16.50 17.07 -7.46
N THR A 428 -15.20 17.11 -7.19
CA THR A 428 -14.17 17.57 -8.12
C THR A 428 -13.33 16.36 -8.55
N TYR A 429 -13.14 16.24 -9.86
CA TYR A 429 -12.40 15.17 -10.51
C TYR A 429 -11.10 15.77 -11.05
N LEU A 430 -9.99 15.51 -10.36
CA LEU A 430 -8.67 15.98 -10.78
C LEU A 430 -8.03 14.91 -11.66
N CYS A 431 -7.70 15.27 -12.90
CA CYS A 431 -7.11 14.37 -13.88
C CYS A 431 -5.60 14.63 -13.96
N PHE A 432 -4.81 13.57 -13.87
CA PHE A 432 -3.35 13.58 -13.95
C PHE A 432 -2.88 12.72 -15.12
N PRO A 433 -1.67 12.95 -15.65
CA PRO A 433 -1.02 12.01 -16.54
C PRO A 433 -1.00 10.61 -15.90
N LEU A 434 -1.33 9.58 -16.69
CA LEU A 434 -1.30 8.21 -16.24
C LEU A 434 0.15 7.73 -16.09
N TRP A 435 0.45 7.03 -14.99
CA TRP A 435 1.76 6.42 -14.72
C TRP A 435 1.67 4.90 -14.79
N GLU A 436 2.80 4.23 -15.01
CA GLU A 436 2.83 2.77 -15.19
C GLU A 436 2.96 2.03 -13.86
N LYS A 437 3.70 2.60 -12.91
CA LYS A 437 3.99 1.98 -11.60
C LYS A 437 4.55 3.01 -10.62
N ASN A 438 4.62 2.64 -9.34
CA ASN A 438 5.38 3.40 -8.34
C ASN A 438 6.81 2.87 -8.18
N LEU A 439 7.64 3.61 -7.43
CA LEU A 439 9.05 3.27 -7.22
C LEU A 439 9.24 1.94 -6.49
N GLU A 440 8.35 1.56 -5.56
CA GLU A 440 8.43 0.26 -4.87
C GLU A 440 8.24 -0.90 -5.85
N GLU A 441 7.22 -0.81 -6.70
CA GLU A 441 6.95 -1.78 -7.76
C GLU A 441 8.11 -1.85 -8.77
N HIS A 442 8.61 -0.69 -9.19
CA HIS A 442 9.72 -0.62 -10.14
C HIS A 442 11.00 -1.28 -9.62
N LEU A 443 11.32 -1.09 -8.34
CA LEU A 443 12.52 -1.68 -7.73
C LEU A 443 12.40 -3.20 -7.52
N GLN A 444 11.18 -3.75 -7.48
CA GLN A 444 10.95 -5.18 -7.30
C GLN A 444 11.09 -5.99 -8.61
N GLU A 445 11.08 -5.34 -9.76
CA GLU A 445 11.26 -6.00 -11.05
C GLU A 445 12.73 -6.40 -11.29
N LEU A 446 12.93 -7.63 -11.80
CA LEU A 446 14.25 -8.27 -11.97
C LEU A 446 14.99 -7.83 -13.25
N GLU A 447 15.03 -6.54 -13.56
CA GLU A 447 15.80 -6.04 -14.70
C GLU A 447 17.13 -5.39 -14.25
N ASP A 448 18.24 -6.00 -14.67
CA ASP A 448 19.63 -5.60 -14.40
C ASP A 448 20.05 -4.24 -15.04
N GLN A 449 19.11 -3.37 -15.40
CA GLN A 449 19.34 -2.11 -16.14
C GLN A 449 18.94 -0.83 -15.38
N MET A 450 18.68 -0.89 -14.07
CA MET A 450 18.23 0.29 -13.35
C MET A 450 19.38 1.23 -12.97
N ASP A 451 19.33 2.46 -13.50
CA ASP A 451 20.22 3.54 -13.08
C ASP A 451 19.73 4.18 -11.77
N TYR A 452 20.25 3.66 -10.65
CA TYR A 452 19.95 4.19 -9.32
C TYR A 452 20.35 5.66 -9.15
N LYS A 453 21.39 6.14 -9.84
CA LYS A 453 21.86 7.53 -9.70
C LYS A 453 20.87 8.49 -10.35
N ASP A 454 20.37 8.15 -11.52
CA ASP A 454 19.37 8.95 -12.22
C ASP A 454 18.03 8.95 -11.48
N ALA A 455 17.60 7.79 -10.96
CA ALA A 455 16.41 7.71 -10.11
C ALA A 455 16.53 8.62 -8.87
N LEU A 456 17.66 8.55 -8.16
CA LEU A 456 17.91 9.41 -7.00
C LEU A 456 18.01 10.90 -7.37
N ARG A 457 18.55 11.24 -8.54
CA ARG A 457 18.60 12.62 -9.03
C ARG A 457 17.21 13.19 -9.22
N MET A 458 16.31 12.44 -9.86
CA MET A 458 14.91 12.84 -10.04
C MET A 458 14.17 12.97 -8.70
N ILE A 459 14.42 12.05 -7.76
CA ILE A 459 13.84 12.10 -6.40
C ILE A 459 14.29 13.37 -5.66
N PHE A 460 15.60 13.67 -5.66
CA PHE A 460 16.14 14.87 -5.02
C PHE A 460 15.55 16.14 -5.64
N GLN A 461 15.47 16.16 -6.97
CA GLN A 461 14.88 17.26 -7.73
C GLN A 461 13.42 17.48 -7.32
N ALA A 462 12.62 16.42 -7.21
CA ALA A 462 11.22 16.51 -6.81
C ALA A 462 11.05 17.10 -5.41
N VAL A 463 11.80 16.61 -4.42
CA VAL A 463 11.71 17.13 -3.03
C VAL A 463 12.16 18.58 -2.98
N ARG A 464 13.22 18.94 -3.72
CA ARG A 464 13.71 20.32 -3.83
C ARG A 464 12.66 21.27 -4.42
N GLU A 465 12.00 20.86 -5.50
CA GLU A 465 10.92 21.63 -6.11
C GLU A 465 9.77 21.87 -5.13
N LEU A 466 9.36 20.84 -4.38
CA LEU A 466 8.33 20.96 -3.35
C LEU A 466 8.73 21.95 -2.24
N HIS A 467 9.97 21.85 -1.75
CA HIS A 467 10.50 22.77 -0.73
C HIS A 467 10.56 24.21 -1.26
N SER A 468 10.87 24.39 -2.56
CA SER A 468 10.89 25.70 -3.22
C SER A 468 9.49 26.33 -3.34
N LEU A 469 8.44 25.51 -3.38
CA LEU A 469 7.05 25.96 -3.26
C LEU A 469 6.64 26.28 -1.80
N GLY A 470 7.53 26.10 -0.82
CA GLY A 470 7.27 26.39 0.59
C GLY A 470 6.60 25.25 1.36
N PHE A 471 6.62 24.03 0.83
CA PHE A 471 5.99 22.87 1.43
C PHE A 471 6.98 21.74 1.74
N ALA A 472 6.75 21.03 2.85
CA ALA A 472 7.39 19.77 3.20
C ALA A 472 6.40 18.62 2.99
N HIS A 473 6.87 17.46 2.52
CA HIS A 473 6.01 16.32 2.19
C HIS A 473 5.54 15.55 3.43
N GLN A 474 6.47 15.28 4.36
CA GLN A 474 6.27 14.57 5.63
C GLN A 474 5.86 13.10 5.52
N ASP A 475 5.99 12.52 4.33
CA ASP A 475 5.64 11.12 4.04
C ASP A 475 6.40 10.63 2.81
N LEU A 476 7.71 10.91 2.76
CA LEU A 476 8.52 10.41 1.65
C LEU A 476 8.60 8.89 1.74
N HIS A 477 7.86 8.23 0.86
CA HIS A 477 7.74 6.79 0.77
C HIS A 477 7.87 6.38 -0.71
N PRO A 478 8.48 5.23 -1.04
CA PRO A 478 8.59 4.73 -2.41
C PRO A 478 7.28 4.76 -3.22
N ARG A 479 6.15 4.41 -2.59
CA ARG A 479 4.81 4.45 -3.19
C ARG A 479 4.35 5.83 -3.66
N ASN A 480 4.95 6.91 -3.16
CA ASN A 480 4.57 8.28 -3.48
C ASN A 480 5.39 8.82 -4.67
N PHE A 481 6.32 8.03 -5.20
CA PHE A 481 7.05 8.34 -6.42
C PHE A 481 6.50 7.48 -7.56
N VAL A 482 5.84 8.13 -8.53
CA VAL A 482 5.22 7.47 -9.68
C VAL A 482 6.08 7.61 -10.93
N ILE A 483 6.07 6.59 -11.78
CA ILE A 483 6.95 6.50 -12.95
C ILE A 483 6.10 6.42 -14.22
N ASP A 484 6.32 7.35 -15.15
CA ASP A 484 5.63 7.34 -16.45
C ASP A 484 6.20 6.31 -17.43
N LEU A 485 5.58 6.20 -18.61
CA LEU A 485 6.01 5.29 -19.67
C LEU A 485 7.44 5.55 -20.16
N GLY A 486 7.95 6.77 -20.01
CA GLY A 486 9.30 7.19 -20.39
C GLY A 486 10.35 6.96 -19.30
N GLY A 487 9.97 6.46 -18.13
CA GLY A 487 10.86 6.25 -17.00
C GLY A 487 11.09 7.48 -16.13
N LYS A 488 10.36 8.58 -16.35
CA LYS A 488 10.49 9.80 -15.55
C LYS A 488 9.73 9.65 -14.24
N ILE A 489 10.38 10.05 -13.13
CA ILE A 489 9.83 9.95 -11.79
C ILE A 489 9.18 11.27 -11.38
N TYR A 490 7.96 11.19 -10.83
CA TYR A 490 7.23 12.30 -10.25
C TYR A 490 6.87 12.01 -8.80
N LEU A 491 7.03 13.01 -7.93
CA LEU A 491 6.47 12.98 -6.58
C LEU A 491 4.96 13.24 -6.65
N ALA A 492 4.20 12.42 -5.94
CA ALA A 492 2.75 12.41 -5.88
C ALA A 492 2.28 12.33 -4.41
N ASP A 493 0.97 12.10 -4.20
CA ASP A 493 0.32 11.95 -2.88
C ASP A 493 0.55 13.13 -1.91
N PHE A 494 0.25 14.34 -2.37
CA PHE A 494 0.38 15.58 -1.60
C PHE A 494 -0.79 15.85 -0.64
N ASP A 495 -1.41 14.82 -0.07
CA ASP A 495 -2.61 14.89 0.77
C ASP A 495 -2.38 15.71 2.06
N ASN A 496 -3.24 15.52 3.07
CA ASN A 496 -3.18 16.15 4.41
C ASN A 496 -1.83 16.01 5.15
N LYS A 497 -0.91 15.18 4.61
CA LYS A 497 0.45 14.99 5.11
C LYS A 497 1.35 16.19 4.79
N ARG A 498 1.18 16.85 3.63
CA ARG A 498 1.97 18.04 3.26
C ARG A 498 1.78 19.17 4.26
N LYS A 499 2.86 19.84 4.64
CA LYS A 499 2.86 20.98 5.60
C LYS A 499 3.57 22.20 5.04
N LEU A 500 3.12 23.40 5.41
CA LEU A 500 3.82 24.65 5.12
C LEU A 500 5.11 24.75 5.95
N ILE A 501 6.22 25.09 5.31
CA ILE A 501 7.55 25.20 5.92
C ILE A 501 7.71 26.50 6.74
N GLU A 502 6.91 27.53 6.48
CA GLU A 502 7.10 28.88 7.05
C GLU A 502 7.36 28.86 8.58
N GLY A 503 8.59 29.24 8.96
CA GLY A 503 9.05 29.26 10.36
C GLY A 503 9.41 27.91 11.00
N LYS A 504 9.35 26.80 10.26
CA LYS A 504 9.45 25.41 10.79
C LYS A 504 10.53 24.59 10.09
N LYS A 505 11.80 24.84 10.43
CA LYS A 505 12.96 24.09 9.88
C LYS A 505 12.91 22.58 10.17
N GLU A 506 12.27 22.20 11.28
CA GLU A 506 12.09 20.80 11.70
C GLU A 506 11.37 19.95 10.63
N LEU A 507 10.45 20.53 9.86
CA LEU A 507 9.73 19.84 8.80
C LEU A 507 10.66 19.47 7.64
N VAL A 508 11.55 20.39 7.25
CA VAL A 508 12.58 20.14 6.24
C VAL A 508 13.52 19.04 6.72
N ASN A 509 13.97 19.11 7.97
CA ASN A 509 14.84 18.10 8.57
C ASN A 509 14.21 16.70 8.56
N SER A 510 12.90 16.61 8.86
CA SER A 510 12.16 15.35 8.80
C SER A 510 12.10 14.77 7.38
N ASP A 511 11.89 15.61 6.36
CA ASP A 511 11.95 15.20 4.96
C ASP A 511 13.36 14.72 4.57
N LEU A 512 14.43 15.41 5.02
CA LEU A 512 15.81 14.98 4.74
C LEU A 512 16.14 13.63 5.38
N GLU A 513 15.69 13.39 6.61
CA GLU A 513 15.84 12.10 7.28
C GLU A 513 15.09 10.99 6.54
N ALA A 514 13.87 11.26 6.08
CA ALA A 514 13.09 10.32 5.28
C ALA A 514 13.76 10.05 3.92
N LEU A 515 14.30 11.08 3.28
CA LEU A 515 15.06 10.97 2.04
C LEU A 515 16.34 10.14 2.24
N SER A 516 17.00 10.22 3.40
CA SER A 516 18.19 9.39 3.70
C SER A 516 17.85 7.90 3.74
N ARG A 517 16.70 7.54 4.33
CA ARG A 517 16.17 6.17 4.31
C ARG A 517 15.78 5.74 2.90
N LEU A 518 15.19 6.65 2.13
CA LEU A 518 14.81 6.39 0.74
C LEU A 518 16.03 6.12 -0.15
N VAL A 519 17.13 6.86 0.03
CA VAL A 519 18.42 6.60 -0.63
C VAL A 519 18.88 5.17 -0.36
N LEU A 520 18.93 4.76 0.91
CA LEU A 520 19.34 3.39 1.28
C LEU A 520 18.41 2.33 0.66
N TYR A 521 17.11 2.58 0.65
CA TYR A 521 16.12 1.68 0.07
C TYR A 521 16.30 1.50 -1.45
N VAL A 522 16.49 2.60 -2.18
CA VAL A 522 16.74 2.59 -3.62
C VAL A 522 18.05 1.85 -3.93
N LEU A 523 19.13 2.16 -3.21
CA LEU A 523 20.43 1.48 -3.40
C LEU A 523 20.43 0.00 -3.05
N ARG A 524 19.44 -0.45 -2.27
CA ARG A 524 19.22 -1.88 -1.98
C ARG A 524 18.28 -2.55 -2.98
N GLY A 525 17.79 -1.82 -3.99
CA GLY A 525 16.81 -2.32 -4.95
C GLY A 525 15.50 -2.70 -4.29
N GLY A 526 15.08 -1.98 -3.25
CA GLY A 526 13.77 -2.21 -2.58
C GLY A 526 13.59 -3.55 -1.87
N ARG A 527 14.64 -4.37 -1.72
CA ARG A 527 14.57 -5.74 -1.19
C ARG A 527 14.30 -5.85 0.32
N LYS A 528 14.40 -4.74 1.05
CA LYS A 528 14.14 -4.68 2.50
C LYS A 528 13.07 -3.63 2.79
N PRO A 529 12.18 -3.83 3.77
CA PRO A 529 11.22 -2.81 4.17
C PRO A 529 11.91 -1.48 4.52
N LEU A 530 11.32 -0.36 4.12
CA LEU A 530 11.89 0.99 4.28
C LEU A 530 12.29 1.31 5.73
N GLN A 531 11.58 0.77 6.72
CA GLN A 531 11.86 1.01 8.14
C GLN A 531 13.06 0.20 8.66
N GLN A 532 13.49 -0.83 7.93
CA GLN A 532 14.57 -1.75 8.33
C GLN A 532 15.87 -1.52 7.57
N VAL A 533 15.89 -0.60 6.60
CA VAL A 533 17.11 -0.29 5.83
C VAL A 533 18.12 0.45 6.71
N SER A 534 19.39 0.10 6.52
CA SER A 534 20.50 0.70 7.24
C SER A 534 21.72 0.83 6.33
N THR A 535 22.70 1.63 6.75
CA THR A 535 23.98 1.75 6.04
C THR A 535 24.75 0.43 5.93
N LYS A 536 24.47 -0.54 6.81
CA LYS A 536 25.06 -1.89 6.78
C LYS A 536 24.57 -2.73 5.60
N ASP A 537 23.49 -2.32 4.94
CA ASP A 537 22.87 -3.05 3.83
C ASP A 537 23.45 -2.67 2.46
N LEU A 538 24.25 -1.60 2.42
CA LEU A 538 24.93 -1.16 1.21
C LEU A 538 26.02 -2.16 0.81
N ALA A 539 26.15 -2.38 -0.50
CA ALA A 539 27.17 -3.25 -1.06
C ALA A 539 28.57 -2.64 -0.83
N ALA A 540 29.34 -3.21 0.09
CA ALA A 540 30.67 -2.69 0.46
C ALA A 540 31.71 -2.77 -0.68
N ASP A 541 31.45 -3.62 -1.66
CA ASP A 541 32.21 -3.77 -2.91
C ASP A 541 31.78 -2.79 -4.01
N SER A 542 30.70 -2.03 -3.81
CA SER A 542 30.27 -0.99 -4.75
C SER A 542 31.31 0.13 -4.85
N PRO A 543 31.66 0.60 -6.07
CA PRO A 543 32.58 1.72 -6.26
C PRO A 543 32.01 3.06 -5.76
N ASP A 544 30.71 3.12 -5.45
CA ASP A 544 30.03 4.31 -4.92
C ASP A 544 29.77 4.21 -3.40
N TYR A 545 30.27 3.17 -2.73
CA TYR A 545 29.94 2.87 -1.33
C TYR A 545 30.27 4.04 -0.39
N LYS A 546 31.48 4.63 -0.53
CA LYS A 546 31.92 5.72 0.35
C LYS A 546 31.15 7.01 0.10
N GLU A 547 30.89 7.33 -1.16
CA GLU A 547 30.08 8.48 -1.54
C GLU A 547 28.62 8.33 -1.10
N ALA A 548 28.06 7.12 -1.14
CA ALA A 548 26.70 6.84 -0.67
C ALA A 548 26.58 7.02 0.85
N LEU A 549 27.56 6.52 1.62
CA LEU A 549 27.60 6.72 3.07
C LEU A 549 27.67 8.20 3.46
N ASP A 550 28.53 8.96 2.77
CA ASP A 550 28.68 10.40 3.02
C ASP A 550 27.41 11.17 2.66
N LEU A 551 26.74 10.82 1.55
CA LEU A 551 25.46 11.43 1.16
C LEU A 551 24.38 11.18 2.22
N VAL A 552 24.24 9.93 2.68
CA VAL A 552 23.27 9.56 3.73
C VAL A 552 23.59 10.29 5.04
N SER A 553 24.87 10.35 5.43
CA SER A 553 25.30 11.08 6.63
C SER A 553 25.01 12.57 6.52
N SER A 554 25.21 13.17 5.34
CA SER A 554 24.91 14.59 5.09
C SER A 554 23.41 14.89 5.22
N LEU A 555 22.54 14.00 4.72
CA LEU A 555 21.09 14.15 4.89
C LEU A 555 20.65 14.08 6.36
N VAL A 556 21.19 13.11 7.12
CA VAL A 556 20.84 12.90 8.54
C VAL A 556 21.36 14.03 9.43
N SER A 557 22.51 14.61 9.10
CA SER A 557 23.09 15.76 9.83
C SER A 557 22.51 17.11 9.44
N HIS A 558 21.49 17.13 8.57
CA HIS A 558 20.83 18.35 8.09
C HIS A 558 21.82 19.35 7.50
N ASP A 559 22.72 18.86 6.65
CA ASP A 559 23.82 19.60 6.05
C ASP A 559 23.38 20.98 5.50
N GLU A 560 24.12 22.03 5.86
CA GLU A 560 23.81 23.42 5.53
C GLU A 560 23.70 23.69 4.01
N ARG A 561 24.26 22.82 3.17
CA ARG A 561 24.09 22.86 1.71
C ARG A 561 22.64 22.76 1.26
N GLY A 562 21.78 22.14 2.07
CA GLY A 562 20.43 21.75 1.69
C GLY A 562 20.40 20.83 0.45
N LEU A 563 19.21 20.63 -0.11
CA LEU A 563 19.03 19.75 -1.27
C LEU A 563 19.72 20.28 -2.54
N GLU A 564 19.86 21.59 -2.69
CA GLU A 564 20.55 22.21 -3.83
C GLU A 564 22.01 21.75 -3.92
N GLY A 565 22.75 21.85 -2.82
CA GLY A 565 24.15 21.44 -2.81
C GLY A 565 24.32 19.91 -2.75
N LEU A 566 23.40 19.19 -2.09
CA LEU A 566 23.42 17.73 -2.06
C LEU A 566 23.11 17.09 -3.42
N SER A 567 22.37 17.78 -4.30
CA SER A 567 22.14 17.30 -5.68
C SER A 567 23.44 17.30 -6.52
N LYS A 568 24.47 18.03 -6.08
CA LYS A 568 25.79 18.10 -6.72
C LYS A 568 26.84 17.22 -6.03
N HIS A 569 26.40 16.35 -5.13
CA HIS A 569 27.26 15.49 -4.32
C HIS A 569 28.11 14.53 -5.17
N PRO A 570 29.36 14.19 -4.77
CA PRO A 570 30.21 13.24 -5.49
C PRO A 570 29.60 11.87 -5.78
N TYR A 571 28.56 11.49 -5.04
CA TYR A 571 27.77 10.29 -5.29
C TYR A 571 27.20 10.27 -6.73
N PHE A 572 26.68 11.41 -7.20
CA PHE A 572 26.08 11.54 -8.53
C PHE A 572 27.11 11.67 -9.66
N TRP A 573 28.39 11.80 -9.33
CA TRP A 573 29.46 11.92 -10.32
C TRP A 573 29.76 10.55 -10.95
N SER A 574 30.06 10.56 -12.26
CA SER A 574 30.64 9.40 -12.93
C SER A 574 32.06 9.13 -12.41
N LYS A 575 32.55 7.90 -12.58
CA LYS A 575 33.94 7.53 -12.24
C LYS A 575 34.95 8.51 -12.85
N GLN A 576 34.73 8.87 -14.12
CA GLN A 576 35.57 9.83 -14.84
C GLN A 576 35.52 11.24 -14.23
N THR A 577 34.35 11.69 -13.80
CA THR A 577 34.18 13.01 -13.17
C THR A 577 34.93 13.07 -11.84
N ARG A 578 34.84 12.03 -11.00
CA ARG A 578 35.61 11.94 -9.75
C ARG A 578 37.12 11.97 -10.01
N PHE A 579 37.57 11.22 -11.00
CA PHE A 579 38.98 11.20 -11.38
C PHE A 579 39.47 12.57 -11.88
N ASN A 580 38.70 13.22 -12.76
CA ASN A 580 38.99 14.56 -13.26
C ASN A 580 38.98 15.60 -12.13
N PHE A 581 38.07 15.49 -11.18
CA PHE A 581 38.03 16.34 -9.99
C PHE A 581 39.35 16.26 -9.22
N LEU A 582 39.80 15.06 -8.83
CA LEU A 582 41.05 14.86 -8.09
C LEU A 582 42.26 15.44 -8.82
N LYS A 583 42.34 15.24 -10.14
CA LYS A 583 43.39 15.84 -10.98
C LYS A 583 43.33 17.37 -10.97
N SER A 584 42.14 17.93 -11.10
CA SER A 584 41.93 19.38 -11.14
C SER A 584 42.40 20.05 -9.86
N ILE A 585 42.18 19.41 -8.69
CA ILE A 585 42.60 19.95 -7.40
C ILE A 585 44.10 20.11 -7.34
N TRP A 586 44.88 19.10 -7.79
CA TRP A 586 46.34 19.26 -7.87
C TRP A 586 46.71 20.48 -8.73
N ASN A 587 46.09 20.62 -9.91
CA ASN A 587 46.36 21.73 -10.82
C ASN A 587 46.03 23.10 -10.20
N LYS A 588 44.99 23.19 -9.36
CA LYS A 588 44.61 24.41 -8.63
C LYS A 588 45.60 24.76 -7.50
N ILE A 589 46.15 23.75 -6.80
CA ILE A 589 47.00 23.98 -5.61
C ILE A 589 48.50 23.99 -5.91
N LYS A 590 48.94 23.60 -7.11
CA LYS A 590 50.36 23.38 -7.44
C LYS A 590 51.23 24.63 -7.19
N ASP A 591 50.70 25.83 -7.32
CA ASP A 591 51.48 27.08 -7.18
C ASP A 591 51.32 27.73 -5.79
N LEU A 592 50.54 27.14 -4.88
CA LEU A 592 50.36 27.64 -3.52
C LEU A 592 51.61 27.41 -2.66
N ARG A 593 52.00 28.43 -1.88
CA ARG A 593 53.15 28.35 -0.95
C ARG A 593 52.92 27.32 0.15
N ASN A 594 51.71 27.20 0.68
CA ASN A 594 51.34 26.23 1.72
C ASN A 594 50.20 25.31 1.25
N ARG A 595 50.50 24.36 0.37
CA ARG A 595 49.52 23.41 -0.18
C ARG A 595 48.84 22.54 0.87
N LYS A 596 49.48 22.32 2.02
CA LYS A 596 48.94 21.48 3.10
C LYS A 596 47.78 22.17 3.82
N ALA A 597 47.78 23.50 3.90
CA ALA A 597 46.71 24.27 4.53
C ALA A 597 45.35 24.05 3.86
N VAL A 598 45.34 23.74 2.55
CA VAL A 598 44.13 23.45 1.79
C VAL A 598 43.29 22.33 2.41
N PHE A 599 43.95 21.30 2.95
CA PHE A 599 43.31 20.12 3.56
C PHE A 599 43.29 20.15 5.09
N GLN A 600 43.60 21.30 5.70
CA GLN A 600 43.66 21.50 7.15
C GLN A 600 42.66 22.57 7.56
N ALA A 601 41.36 22.27 7.43
CA ALA A 601 40.33 23.21 7.85
C ALA A 601 40.32 23.39 9.38
N PRO A 602 40.00 24.58 9.92
CA PRO A 602 40.01 24.86 11.36
C PRO A 602 39.13 23.91 12.20
N ASN A 603 38.06 23.38 11.59
CA ASN A 603 37.09 22.51 12.23
C ASN A 603 37.16 21.05 11.72
N ALA A 604 38.16 20.68 10.91
CA ALA A 604 38.28 19.32 10.37
C ALA A 604 38.77 18.34 11.44
N THR A 605 37.94 17.35 11.77
CA THR A 605 38.28 16.23 12.66
C THR A 605 38.80 15.01 11.89
N GLU A 606 38.58 14.96 10.57
CA GLU A 606 38.97 13.84 9.72
C GLU A 606 40.47 13.84 9.41
N ARG A 607 41.11 12.70 9.69
CA ARG A 607 42.51 12.46 9.30
C ARG A 607 42.56 11.92 7.87
N PHE A 608 43.64 12.25 7.16
CA PHE A 608 43.88 11.70 5.83
C PHE A 608 43.83 10.15 5.86
N PRO A 609 42.95 9.51 5.07
CA PRO A 609 42.71 8.06 5.17
C PRO A 609 43.90 7.18 4.80
N TYR A 610 44.86 7.71 4.01
CA TYR A 610 45.94 6.92 3.42
C TYR A 610 47.34 7.37 3.88
N PRO A 611 47.69 7.24 5.17
CA PRO A 611 48.99 7.68 5.72
C PRO A 611 50.19 6.86 5.19
N SER A 612 49.95 5.83 4.38
CA SER A 612 50.98 4.98 3.77
C SER A 612 50.67 4.59 2.32
N TRP A 613 49.92 5.43 1.58
CA TRP A 613 49.47 5.13 0.22
C TRP A 613 50.57 4.67 -0.74
N THR A 614 51.83 5.10 -0.56
CA THR A 614 52.95 4.65 -1.41
C THR A 614 53.20 3.14 -1.34
N LYS A 615 52.71 2.46 -0.30
CA LYS A 615 52.80 0.99 -0.15
C LYS A 615 51.66 0.25 -0.85
N GLU A 616 50.56 0.93 -1.13
CA GLU A 616 49.37 0.39 -1.77
C GLU A 616 49.51 0.39 -3.30
N ILE A 617 50.35 1.28 -3.84
CA ILE A 617 50.66 1.35 -5.27
C ILE A 617 51.73 0.33 -5.63
N ASP A 618 51.55 -0.27 -6.80
CA ASP A 618 52.53 -1.19 -7.37
C ASP A 618 53.92 -0.55 -7.47
N LYS A 619 54.93 -1.29 -7.01
CA LYS A 619 56.31 -0.79 -6.89
C LYS A 619 56.91 -0.39 -8.23
N ASP A 620 56.56 -1.09 -9.32
CA ASP A 620 57.07 -0.77 -10.65
C ASP A 620 56.47 0.55 -11.13
N ILE A 621 55.16 0.74 -10.92
CA ILE A 621 54.46 1.99 -11.25
C ILE A 621 55.10 3.15 -10.48
N LEU A 622 55.26 3.01 -9.16
CA LEU A 622 55.85 4.05 -8.34
C LEU A 622 57.29 4.36 -8.76
N SER A 623 58.09 3.35 -9.09
CA SER A 623 59.47 3.52 -9.57
C SER A 623 59.54 4.28 -10.90
N ILE A 624 58.68 3.93 -11.87
CA ILE A 624 58.57 4.62 -13.15
C ILE A 624 58.18 6.10 -12.94
N MET A 625 57.26 6.36 -12.03
CA MET A 625 56.79 7.71 -11.74
C MET A 625 57.78 8.56 -10.93
N GLN A 626 58.65 7.93 -10.14
CA GLN A 626 59.73 8.61 -9.42
C GLN A 626 60.94 8.91 -10.31
N ASN A 627 61.19 8.07 -11.31
CA ASN A 627 62.32 8.17 -12.24
C ASN A 627 61.84 8.17 -13.70
N PRO A 628 61.12 9.22 -14.14
CA PRO A 628 60.67 9.30 -15.51
C PRO A 628 61.87 9.40 -16.44
N GLY A 629 61.90 8.58 -17.50
CA GLY A 629 63.03 8.55 -18.47
C GLY A 629 63.32 9.89 -19.14
N LYS A 630 62.39 10.86 -19.08
CA LYS A 630 62.59 12.27 -19.39
C LYS A 630 62.04 13.12 -18.23
N GLY A 631 62.89 13.91 -17.57
CA GLY A 631 62.48 14.83 -16.49
C GLY A 631 63.37 14.76 -15.24
N LYS A 632 62.98 15.49 -14.19
CA LYS A 632 63.64 15.42 -12.87
C LYS A 632 63.09 14.25 -12.06
N SER A 633 63.97 13.50 -11.41
CA SER A 633 63.57 12.51 -10.40
C SER A 633 62.79 13.19 -9.27
N PHE A 634 61.72 12.57 -8.80
CA PHE A 634 60.84 13.11 -7.79
C PHE A 634 60.48 12.05 -6.76
N LYS A 635 60.58 12.40 -5.47
CA LYS A 635 60.21 11.51 -4.36
C LYS A 635 58.83 11.89 -3.83
N TYR A 636 57.87 10.97 -3.92
CA TYR A 636 56.55 11.11 -3.32
C TYR A 636 56.60 10.84 -1.81
N ASN A 637 55.93 11.67 -1.02
CA ASN A 637 55.74 11.44 0.41
C ASN A 637 54.28 11.00 0.69
N ASN A 638 54.06 10.35 1.82
CA ASN A 638 52.72 9.87 2.23
C ASN A 638 51.83 11.02 2.75
N ASN A 639 51.40 11.90 1.85
CA ASN A 639 50.41 12.95 2.11
C ASN A 639 49.45 13.08 0.93
N VAL A 640 48.31 13.74 1.17
CA VAL A 640 47.26 13.95 0.16
C VAL A 640 47.77 14.71 -1.07
N THR A 641 48.61 15.73 -0.90
CA THR A 641 49.08 16.55 -2.04
C THR A 641 49.94 15.76 -3.03
N ASP A 642 50.80 14.88 -2.52
CA ASP A 642 51.66 14.04 -3.35
C ASP A 642 50.86 12.88 -3.99
N LEU A 643 49.79 12.39 -3.35
CA LEU A 643 48.87 11.43 -3.95
C LEU A 643 48.09 12.07 -5.12
N LEU A 644 47.53 13.26 -4.93
CA LEU A 644 46.86 14.01 -6.00
C LEU A 644 47.80 14.33 -7.16
N ARG A 645 49.05 14.69 -6.85
CA ARG A 645 50.09 14.88 -7.86
C ARG A 645 50.36 13.60 -8.65
N LEU A 646 50.45 12.46 -7.97
CA LEU A 646 50.68 11.18 -8.63
C LEU A 646 49.52 10.83 -9.57
N ILE A 647 48.27 10.97 -9.11
CA ILE A 647 47.06 10.76 -9.91
C ILE A 647 47.10 11.59 -11.19
N ARG A 648 47.39 12.89 -11.07
CA ARG A 648 47.52 13.79 -12.21
C ARG A 648 48.66 13.41 -13.14
N ASN A 649 49.83 13.09 -12.59
CA ASN A 649 51.00 12.75 -13.40
C ASN A 649 50.82 11.42 -14.15
N LEU A 650 50.13 10.45 -13.56
CA LEU A 650 49.87 9.17 -14.20
C LEU A 650 48.98 9.31 -15.44
N ASP A 651 48.04 10.26 -15.40
CA ASP A 651 47.18 10.56 -16.54
C ASP A 651 47.86 11.44 -17.60
N GLU A 652 48.51 12.53 -17.18
CA GLU A 652 49.11 13.49 -18.12
C GLU A 652 50.46 13.06 -18.70
N HIS A 653 51.07 12.00 -18.15
CA HIS A 653 52.31 11.41 -18.65
C HIS A 653 52.10 9.92 -18.93
N PRO A 654 51.32 9.57 -19.98
CA PRO A 654 50.96 8.19 -20.26
C PRO A 654 52.21 7.35 -20.53
N ASN A 655 52.25 6.19 -19.91
CA ASN A 655 53.32 5.20 -20.10
C ASN A 655 52.69 3.86 -20.45
N ILE A 656 53.02 3.32 -21.63
CA ILE A 656 52.45 2.08 -22.16
C ILE A 656 52.59 0.93 -21.15
N ARG A 657 53.71 0.84 -20.41
CA ARG A 657 53.91 -0.22 -19.41
C ARG A 657 52.97 -0.08 -18.22
N ILE A 658 52.66 1.15 -17.83
CA ILE A 658 51.72 1.43 -16.75
C ILE A 658 50.30 1.16 -17.23
N SER A 659 49.89 1.71 -18.38
CA SER A 659 48.55 1.53 -18.94
C SER A 659 48.22 0.05 -19.19
N ASN A 660 49.18 -0.76 -19.67
CA ASN A 660 49.01 -2.21 -19.82
C ASN A 660 48.82 -2.94 -18.48
N LYS A 661 49.32 -2.37 -17.37
CA LYS A 661 49.28 -2.98 -16.04
C LYS A 661 48.01 -2.62 -15.26
N ILE A 662 47.49 -1.40 -15.43
CA ILE A 662 46.35 -0.89 -14.63
C ILE A 662 45.04 -0.74 -15.40
N GLY A 663 45.08 -0.78 -16.74
CA GLY A 663 43.89 -0.59 -17.57
C GLY A 663 43.33 0.83 -17.45
N ASP A 664 42.05 0.94 -17.09
CA ASP A 664 41.41 2.24 -16.87
C ASP A 664 41.94 2.93 -15.61
N HIS A 665 42.55 4.10 -15.78
CA HIS A 665 43.16 4.85 -14.69
C HIS A 665 42.13 5.22 -13.61
N ALA A 666 40.93 5.65 -14.00
CA ALA A 666 39.90 6.06 -13.06
C ALA A 666 39.45 4.88 -12.19
N ASP A 667 39.18 3.73 -12.79
CA ASP A 667 38.81 2.50 -12.07
C ASP A 667 39.92 2.02 -11.13
N TYR A 668 41.18 2.00 -11.60
CA TYR A 668 42.34 1.63 -10.78
C TYR A 668 42.43 2.47 -9.51
N PHE A 669 42.34 3.80 -9.63
CA PHE A 669 42.49 4.69 -8.47
C PHE A 669 41.29 4.68 -7.54
N LEU A 670 40.07 4.66 -8.07
CA LEU A 670 38.88 4.63 -7.23
C LEU A 670 38.76 3.30 -6.48
N LYS A 671 39.27 2.21 -7.05
CA LYS A 671 39.37 0.93 -6.36
C LYS A 671 40.45 0.90 -5.28
N LEU A 672 41.61 1.51 -5.55
CA LEU A 672 42.72 1.53 -4.59
C LEU A 672 42.48 2.52 -3.45
N PHE A 673 41.87 3.67 -3.74
CA PHE A 673 41.64 4.77 -2.81
C PHE A 673 40.16 5.21 -2.77
N PRO A 674 39.23 4.33 -2.34
CA PRO A 674 37.79 4.61 -2.39
C PRO A 674 37.31 5.79 -1.53
N GLU A 675 38.07 6.22 -0.53
CA GLU A 675 37.72 7.34 0.36
C GLU A 675 38.27 8.69 -0.12
N LEU A 676 39.17 8.68 -1.11
CA LEU A 676 39.94 9.86 -1.48
C LEU A 676 39.07 10.99 -2.03
N THR A 677 38.07 10.66 -2.87
CA THR A 677 37.16 11.64 -3.46
C THR A 677 36.41 12.41 -2.38
N ILE A 678 35.74 11.69 -1.46
CA ILE A 678 34.98 12.28 -0.37
C ILE A 678 35.89 13.05 0.58
N TYR A 679 37.05 12.50 0.96
CA TYR A 679 37.99 13.20 1.83
C TYR A 679 38.44 14.55 1.22
N VAL A 680 38.84 14.57 -0.05
CA VAL A 680 39.26 15.79 -0.75
C VAL A 680 38.10 16.78 -0.86
N TYR A 681 36.93 16.30 -1.26
CA TYR A 681 35.73 17.11 -1.39
C TYR A 681 35.33 17.75 -0.04
N ASN A 682 35.24 16.96 1.03
CA ASN A 682 34.91 17.41 2.38
C ASN A 682 35.96 18.35 2.98
N SER A 683 37.24 18.07 2.77
CA SER A 683 38.33 18.94 3.22
C SER A 683 38.27 20.32 2.58
N LEU A 684 37.97 20.39 1.27
CA LEU A 684 37.88 21.66 0.54
C LEU A 684 36.68 22.48 1.00
N ARG A 685 35.49 21.88 1.06
CA ARG A 685 34.26 22.59 1.46
C ARG A 685 34.29 23.08 2.91
N GLN A 686 34.91 22.34 3.83
CA GLN A 686 35.04 22.76 5.23
C GLN A 686 36.06 23.89 5.40
N ASN A 687 36.84 24.19 4.36
CA ASN A 687 37.85 25.24 4.36
C ASN A 687 37.31 26.49 3.66
N PRO A 688 36.96 27.57 4.38
CA PRO A 688 36.34 28.76 3.79
C PRO A 688 37.19 29.42 2.69
N GLU A 689 38.52 29.31 2.76
CA GLU A 689 39.43 29.91 1.77
C GLU A 689 39.43 29.14 0.44
N TYR A 690 39.18 27.82 0.48
CA TYR A 690 39.32 26.93 -0.68
C TYR A 690 38.03 26.19 -1.05
N SER A 691 36.89 26.53 -0.45
CA SER A 691 35.59 25.89 -0.70
C SER A 691 35.19 25.94 -2.18
N HIS A 692 35.44 27.06 -2.85
CA HIS A 692 35.22 27.25 -4.28
C HIS A 692 36.01 26.28 -5.19
N PHE A 693 37.02 25.57 -4.67
CA PHE A 693 37.71 24.53 -5.42
C PHE A 693 36.90 23.24 -5.54
N ALA A 694 35.95 23.00 -4.61
CA ALA A 694 35.05 21.87 -4.61
C ALA A 694 33.91 22.00 -5.64
N ASP A 695 33.64 23.23 -6.12
CA ASP A 695 32.63 23.48 -7.13
C ASP A 695 33.09 22.96 -8.49
N ILE A 696 32.36 21.98 -9.01
CA ILE A 696 32.46 21.54 -10.39
C ILE A 696 31.40 22.33 -11.18
N GLN A 697 31.85 23.21 -12.08
CA GLN A 697 30.98 23.67 -13.17
C GLN A 697 30.78 22.45 -14.07
N ASP A 698 29.60 21.86 -14.03
CA ASP A 698 29.24 20.75 -14.91
C ASP A 698 29.23 21.28 -16.36
N PRO A 699 30.11 20.83 -17.27
CA PRO A 699 29.83 20.92 -18.69
C PRO A 699 28.91 19.74 -18.98
N SER A 700 27.61 20.01 -19.02
CA SER A 700 26.60 19.05 -19.49
C SER A 700 27.06 18.26 -20.70
#